data_AF-A0A090MI36-F1
#
_entry.id   AF-A0A090MI36-F1
#
_cell.length_a   1.000
_cell.length_b   1.000
_cell.length_c   1.000
_cell.angle_alpha   90.00
_cell.angle_beta   90.00
_cell.angle_gamma   90.00
#
_symmetry.space_group_name_H-M   'P 1'
#
loop_
_entity.id
_entity.type
_entity.pdbx_description
1 polymer ?
#
loop_
_entity_poly.entity_id
_entity_poly.type
_entity_poly.pdbx_seq_one_letter_code
_entity_poly.pdbx_strand_id
1 'polypeptide(L)'
;MSPKQNMLSPVTQAWWKEASVYQIYPSSFKDTNGDGIGDIPGVIEKLDYFKQLGVDIVWLCPVYPSPQVDMGYDVSDYRNIDPQYGTMDDVERLIEGLHARGLKFLMDLVVNHTSDQHEWFQQSKSSRDNPYRNWYIWRKPRYDANGERQPPNNWLSCFSGSAWEYDSASDEYYLHIFAKEQPDLNWEHPPVREAVHDIIRFWLEKGVDGFRMDVINFISKSDGLPDARIRNPGAKYQWGHDHYACGPRLHEYLRDIGTILKEYNAFSVGEMPAVEDPEEIIKSVGESRGELNMIFNFGIVDMDHGDQGKFSPRKWEMKNLKAIVNKWQTFMYENKGWNALYLENHDQSRTVSRWASDKPIYRALSAKMLATFLCFQSGTVFVYQGEELGMANMPKDWEMTEHRDLETLNHWEELKQLTGSDAAVLEIARKEYQLKARDNARTPVQWDDTLNAGFTTGTPWIRVNDDYKTWNAATQVATPGSVFEYWRSALILRKELKDTIIYGDFEMLDAENDDIFAYARSNGNPQHHGTRYSPIFTLRDTWSLALRSLAVMLGLRHLTEAKRSKIYWEEICLPPPRTTPQLAPKKPSSSSPVITLTEADLDRVKELISPPATPYANLEVPEELANLKDEDLWRYDPMTWTLKYCTDLMEAPGDAAPEILPPSLRLVHVRSDAPYNIRNPSALPPIPEDKATDAPQELSHETQVRANRANSIKGNETLNPHYESDDVLRESRNQIARVDQANDKIREYIADLRRKFEDFRAGQKWP
;
A
#
# COMPACT_ATOMS: atom_id res chain seq x y z
N MET A 1 41.98 -15.90 15.83
CA MET A 1 40.71 -15.23 16.20
C MET A 1 40.65 -13.93 15.41
N SER A 2 39.89 -13.90 14.31
CA SER A 2 39.45 -12.64 13.71
C SER A 2 38.04 -12.33 14.24
N PRO A 3 37.67 -11.07 14.45
CA PRO A 3 36.31 -10.74 14.82
C PRO A 3 35.41 -11.02 13.62
N LYS A 4 34.40 -11.88 13.82
CA LYS A 4 33.26 -11.98 12.90
C LYS A 4 32.65 -10.58 12.81
N GLN A 5 32.82 -9.89 11.69
CA GLN A 5 31.96 -8.76 11.34
C GLN A 5 30.56 -9.35 11.10
N ASN A 6 29.70 -9.28 12.11
CA ASN A 6 28.26 -9.31 11.88
C ASN A 6 27.95 -8.14 10.96
N MET A 7 27.77 -8.41 9.67
CA MET A 7 27.28 -7.42 8.72
C MET A 7 25.80 -7.20 9.06
N LEU A 8 25.55 -6.23 9.94
CA LEU A 8 24.23 -5.74 10.35
C LEU A 8 23.43 -5.31 9.11
N SER A 9 22.09 -5.42 9.17
CA SER A 9 21.18 -4.81 8.19
C SER A 9 21.62 -3.37 7.87
N PRO A 10 21.56 -2.90 6.61
CA PRO A 10 21.89 -1.51 6.27
C PRO A 10 20.96 -0.51 6.98
N VAL A 11 19.84 -0.97 7.52
CA VAL A 11 18.87 -0.19 8.26
C VAL A 11 19.22 -0.19 9.76
N THR A 12 19.48 0.99 10.31
CA THR A 12 19.61 1.18 11.77
C THR A 12 18.26 1.06 12.46
N GLN A 13 18.21 0.36 13.59
CA GLN A 13 17.01 0.22 14.41
C GLN A 13 16.61 1.55 15.06
N ALA A 14 15.31 1.84 15.12
CA ALA A 14 14.76 2.99 15.82
C ALA A 14 13.32 2.69 16.25
N TRP A 15 12.87 3.27 17.37
CA TRP A 15 11.54 2.99 17.94
C TRP A 15 10.41 3.28 16.93
N TRP A 16 10.54 4.35 16.16
CA TRP A 16 9.57 4.78 15.16
C TRP A 16 9.52 3.89 13.90
N LYS A 17 10.58 3.10 13.66
CA LYS A 17 10.60 2.09 12.58
C LYS A 17 9.80 0.84 12.96
N GLU A 18 9.76 0.53 14.25
CA GLU A 18 9.03 -0.63 14.80
C GLU A 18 7.57 -0.30 15.11
N ALA A 19 7.23 1.00 15.12
CA ALA A 19 5.91 1.50 15.45
C ALA A 19 4.88 1.28 14.33
N SER A 20 3.60 1.22 14.74
CA SER A 20 2.46 1.52 13.87
C SER A 20 1.67 2.72 14.40
N VAL A 21 1.05 3.45 13.48
CA VAL A 21 0.33 4.70 13.71
C VAL A 21 -1.16 4.48 13.44
N TYR A 22 -2.04 4.98 14.29
CA TYR A 22 -3.47 5.08 14.05
C TYR A 22 -3.85 6.53 13.81
N GLN A 23 -4.38 6.84 12.62
CA GLN A 23 -4.82 8.18 12.27
C GLN A 23 -6.30 8.39 12.60
N ILE A 24 -6.57 9.53 13.23
CA ILE A 24 -7.89 10.00 13.63
C ILE A 24 -8.22 11.29 12.89
N TYR A 25 -9.38 11.30 12.26
CA TYR A 25 -10.06 12.49 11.78
C TYR A 25 -11.10 12.93 12.82
N PRO A 26 -10.80 13.96 13.66
CA PRO A 26 -11.50 14.23 14.91
C PRO A 26 -13.01 14.34 14.75
N SER A 27 -13.45 15.15 13.77
CA SER A 27 -14.87 15.43 13.50
C SER A 27 -15.73 14.20 13.23
N SER A 28 -15.11 13.07 12.87
CA SER A 28 -15.82 11.84 12.51
C SER A 28 -15.45 10.66 13.39
N PHE A 29 -14.64 10.85 14.44
CA PHE A 29 -14.19 9.74 15.27
C PHE A 29 -15.24 9.37 16.33
N LYS A 30 -15.51 10.23 17.30
CA LYS A 30 -16.48 9.98 18.38
C LYS A 30 -16.94 11.31 18.99
N ASP A 31 -18.24 11.53 19.05
CA ASP A 31 -18.87 12.70 19.68
C ASP A 31 -19.35 12.31 21.09
N THR A 32 -19.03 13.16 22.07
CA THR A 32 -19.42 12.97 23.49
C THR A 32 -20.41 14.02 24.01
N ASN A 33 -20.67 15.09 23.27
CA ASN A 33 -21.52 16.20 23.70
C ASN A 33 -22.86 16.27 22.95
N GLY A 34 -23.01 15.51 21.86
CA GLY A 34 -24.22 15.40 21.05
C GLY A 34 -24.43 16.50 20.01
N ASP A 35 -23.42 17.30 19.68
CA ASP A 35 -23.48 18.34 18.66
C ASP A 35 -23.33 17.81 17.22
N GLY A 36 -22.97 16.54 17.07
CA GLY A 36 -22.83 15.87 15.78
C GLY A 36 -21.40 15.85 15.21
N ILE A 37 -20.43 16.42 15.91
CA ILE A 37 -19.02 16.51 15.54
C ILE A 37 -18.20 15.75 16.58
N GLY A 38 -17.26 14.92 16.15
CA GLY A 38 -16.38 14.21 17.07
C GLY A 38 -15.38 15.14 17.76
N ASP A 39 -15.03 14.81 19.00
CA ASP A 39 -14.27 15.68 19.91
C ASP A 39 -13.12 14.94 20.61
N ILE A 40 -12.20 15.69 21.24
CA ILE A 40 -11.03 15.13 21.94
C ILE A 40 -11.45 14.24 23.12
N PRO A 41 -12.45 14.61 23.96
CA PRO A 41 -13.01 13.69 24.95
C PRO A 41 -13.45 12.34 24.35
N GLY A 42 -14.03 12.32 23.16
CA GLY A 42 -14.38 11.10 22.42
C GLY A 42 -13.18 10.25 22.04
N VAL A 43 -12.05 10.88 21.71
CA VAL A 43 -10.77 10.16 21.53
C VAL A 43 -10.30 9.56 22.86
N ILE A 44 -10.42 10.31 23.97
CA ILE A 44 -10.03 9.85 25.31
C ILE A 44 -10.86 8.62 25.74
N GLU A 45 -12.16 8.55 25.40
CA GLU A 45 -12.98 7.36 25.67
C GLU A 45 -12.49 6.09 24.95
N LYS A 46 -11.67 6.22 23.91
CA LYS A 46 -11.20 5.12 23.06
C LYS A 46 -9.72 4.79 23.24
N LEU A 47 -9.05 5.29 24.27
CA LEU A 47 -7.62 5.00 24.49
C LEU A 47 -7.32 3.50 24.62
N ASP A 48 -8.22 2.74 25.26
CA ASP A 48 -8.07 1.28 25.39
C ASP A 48 -8.28 0.54 24.07
N TYR A 49 -9.07 1.11 23.15
CA TYR A 49 -9.28 0.56 21.81
C TYR A 49 -7.98 0.54 21.00
N PHE A 50 -7.21 1.65 21.02
CA PHE A 50 -5.90 1.70 20.35
C PHE A 50 -4.92 0.69 20.94
N LYS A 51 -4.91 0.57 22.28
CA LYS A 51 -4.06 -0.41 22.96
C LYS A 51 -4.43 -1.84 22.60
N GLN A 52 -5.73 -2.13 22.50
CA GLN A 52 -6.23 -3.44 22.11
C GLN A 52 -5.89 -3.77 20.65
N LEU A 53 -6.00 -2.81 19.73
CA LEU A 53 -5.60 -2.97 18.33
C LEU A 53 -4.09 -3.22 18.19
N GLY A 54 -3.28 -2.68 19.10
CA GLY A 54 -1.83 -2.94 19.15
C GLY A 54 -0.98 -1.92 18.39
N VAL A 55 -1.53 -0.73 18.10
CA VAL A 55 -0.78 0.41 17.57
C VAL A 55 0.09 1.06 18.65
N ASP A 56 1.07 1.88 18.23
CA ASP A 56 2.03 2.52 19.13
C ASP A 56 1.89 4.05 19.17
N ILE A 57 1.43 4.64 18.07
CA ILE A 57 1.27 6.09 17.92
C ILE A 57 -0.19 6.39 17.53
N VAL A 58 -0.77 7.42 18.12
CA VAL A 58 -2.06 7.98 17.72
C VAL A 58 -1.82 9.34 17.09
N TRP A 59 -2.16 9.47 15.82
CA TRP A 59 -2.12 10.71 15.05
C TRP A 59 -3.51 11.34 15.00
N LEU A 60 -3.60 12.59 15.45
CA LEU A 60 -4.81 13.39 15.34
C LEU A 60 -4.61 14.43 14.23
N CYS A 61 -5.50 14.42 13.23
CA CYS A 61 -5.63 15.52 12.25
C CYS A 61 -5.86 16.87 12.98
N PRO A 62 -5.75 18.03 12.30
CA PRO A 62 -5.77 19.33 12.96
C PRO A 62 -6.97 19.54 13.90
N VAL A 63 -6.68 19.96 15.14
CA VAL A 63 -7.67 20.34 16.16
C VAL A 63 -7.52 21.79 16.63
N TYR A 64 -6.73 22.57 15.90
CA TYR A 64 -6.51 24.00 16.15
C TYR A 64 -7.76 24.80 15.76
N PRO A 65 -8.00 25.98 16.36
CA PRO A 65 -9.04 26.91 15.91
C PRO A 65 -8.96 27.14 14.41
N SER A 66 -10.06 26.85 13.73
CA SER A 66 -10.14 26.94 12.27
C SER A 66 -11.56 27.35 11.84
N PRO A 67 -11.71 28.17 10.79
CA PRO A 67 -13.00 28.44 10.17
C PRO A 67 -13.65 27.21 9.50
N GLN A 68 -12.96 26.08 9.44
CA GLN A 68 -13.42 24.80 8.88
C GLN A 68 -13.66 24.84 7.37
N VAL A 69 -13.01 25.74 6.63
CA VAL A 69 -13.11 25.79 5.16
C VAL A 69 -12.58 24.49 4.57
N ASP A 70 -11.40 24.05 5.02
CA ASP A 70 -10.80 22.76 4.69
C ASP A 70 -10.71 21.88 5.95
N MET A 71 -11.75 21.95 6.77
CA MET A 71 -11.98 21.09 7.94
C MET A 71 -10.76 20.95 8.88
N GLY A 72 -10.18 22.09 9.25
CA GLY A 72 -9.09 22.17 10.24
C GLY A 72 -7.73 22.52 9.63
N TYR A 73 -7.52 22.35 8.33
CA TYR A 73 -6.27 22.68 7.67
C TYR A 73 -6.08 24.19 7.44
N ASP A 74 -7.15 24.97 7.46
CA ASP A 74 -7.13 26.43 7.54
C ASP A 74 -7.00 26.88 9.01
N VAL A 75 -5.78 26.82 9.57
CA VAL A 75 -5.49 27.12 10.99
C VAL A 75 -5.45 28.62 11.29
N SER A 76 -6.25 29.09 12.24
CA SER A 76 -6.31 30.50 12.68
C SER A 76 -5.53 30.80 13.96
N ASP A 77 -5.22 29.80 14.79
CA ASP A 77 -4.34 29.91 15.96
C ASP A 77 -3.65 28.57 16.27
N TYR A 78 -2.34 28.50 16.13
CA TYR A 78 -1.57 27.26 16.36
C TYR A 78 -1.39 26.86 17.83
N ARG A 79 -1.70 27.74 18.79
CA ARG A 79 -1.39 27.53 20.22
C ARG A 79 -2.61 27.28 21.09
N ASN A 80 -3.76 27.10 20.47
CA ASN A 80 -5.02 26.84 21.13
C ASN A 80 -5.74 25.67 20.47
N ILE A 81 -6.84 25.24 21.06
CA ILE A 81 -7.69 24.15 20.57
C ILE A 81 -9.02 24.74 20.11
N ASP A 82 -9.54 24.25 18.99
CA ASP A 82 -10.84 24.66 18.48
C ASP A 82 -11.91 24.29 19.52
N PRO A 83 -12.74 25.25 19.97
CA PRO A 83 -13.79 24.97 20.94
C PRO A 83 -14.75 23.84 20.52
N GLN A 84 -14.89 23.55 19.22
CA GLN A 84 -15.70 22.42 18.75
C GLN A 84 -15.11 21.06 19.16
N TYR A 85 -13.78 20.97 19.33
CA TYR A 85 -13.09 19.72 19.68
C TYR A 85 -12.79 19.60 21.16
N GLY A 86 -12.77 20.72 21.90
CA GLY A 86 -12.55 20.76 23.33
C GLY A 86 -11.63 21.90 23.75
N THR A 87 -10.76 21.61 24.71
CA THR A 87 -9.89 22.59 25.38
C THR A 87 -8.45 22.12 25.42
N MET A 88 -7.53 23.02 25.79
CA MET A 88 -6.13 22.64 26.04
C MET A 88 -6.01 21.56 27.13
N ASP A 89 -6.83 21.64 28.19
CA ASP A 89 -6.87 20.63 29.25
C ASP A 89 -7.26 19.25 28.70
N ASP A 90 -8.15 19.19 27.70
CA ASP A 90 -8.53 17.93 27.05
C ASP A 90 -7.35 17.32 26.28
N VAL A 91 -6.55 18.14 25.60
CA VAL A 91 -5.33 17.66 24.93
C VAL A 91 -4.29 17.19 25.93
N GLU A 92 -4.10 17.91 27.05
CA GLU A 92 -3.18 17.47 28.11
C GLU A 92 -3.63 16.13 28.71
N ARG A 93 -4.94 15.94 28.96
CA ARG A 93 -5.50 14.64 29.37
C ARG A 93 -5.35 13.54 28.32
N LEU A 94 -5.46 13.88 27.03
CA LEU A 94 -5.24 12.94 25.94
C LEU A 94 -3.77 12.46 25.91
N ILE A 95 -2.82 13.38 26.00
CA ILE A 95 -1.38 13.07 26.05
C ILE A 95 -1.08 12.17 27.26
N GLU A 96 -1.52 12.58 28.45
CA GLU A 96 -1.34 11.79 29.68
C GLU A 96 -1.94 10.39 29.56
N GLY A 97 -3.17 10.30 29.02
CA GLY A 97 -3.89 9.05 28.85
C GLY A 97 -3.25 8.09 27.84
N LEU A 98 -2.67 8.61 26.76
CA LEU A 98 -1.90 7.84 25.79
C LEU A 98 -0.57 7.36 26.40
N HIS A 99 0.19 8.27 27.03
CA HIS A 99 1.48 7.95 27.63
C HIS A 99 1.35 6.92 28.76
N ALA A 100 0.29 6.99 29.58
CA ALA A 100 0.00 6.00 30.61
C ALA A 100 -0.19 4.57 30.07
N ARG A 101 -0.54 4.44 28.78
CA ARG A 101 -0.70 3.15 28.06
C ARG A 101 0.53 2.76 27.25
N GLY A 102 1.59 3.56 27.32
CA GLY A 102 2.79 3.43 26.49
C GLY A 102 2.57 3.77 25.02
N LEU A 103 1.50 4.52 24.71
CA LEU A 103 1.23 5.05 23.38
C LEU A 103 1.88 6.43 23.23
N LYS A 104 2.06 6.85 21.99
CA LYS A 104 2.64 8.14 21.59
C LYS A 104 1.59 9.01 20.93
N PHE A 105 1.70 10.33 21.08
CA PHE A 105 0.78 11.29 20.48
C PHE A 105 1.45 12.07 19.35
N LEU A 106 0.80 12.07 18.19
CA LEU A 106 1.26 12.75 16.97
C LEU A 106 0.24 13.82 16.60
N MET A 107 0.68 15.08 16.46
CA MET A 107 -0.17 16.17 15.95
C MET A 107 0.11 16.45 14.48
N ASP A 108 -0.88 16.98 13.78
CA ASP A 108 -0.69 17.56 12.45
C ASP A 108 -0.03 18.94 12.54
N LEU A 109 0.93 19.20 11.67
CA LEU A 109 1.64 20.48 11.55
C LEU A 109 1.37 21.07 10.17
N VAL A 110 0.40 21.99 10.11
CA VAL A 110 -0.05 22.64 8.88
C VAL A 110 0.62 23.99 8.74
N VAL A 111 1.78 24.04 8.09
CA VAL A 111 2.65 25.25 8.08
C VAL A 111 3.07 25.70 6.68
N ASN A 112 2.50 25.11 5.62
CA ASN A 112 2.60 25.70 4.29
C ASN A 112 1.76 26.99 4.17
N HIS A 113 0.62 27.01 4.84
CA HIS A 113 -0.35 28.10 4.86
C HIS A 113 -0.95 28.25 6.26
N THR A 114 -1.64 29.36 6.51
CA THR A 114 -2.56 29.54 7.66
C THR A 114 -3.96 29.78 7.13
N SER A 115 -4.96 29.91 8.00
CA SER A 115 -6.22 30.59 7.67
C SER A 115 -5.99 32.05 7.30
N ASP A 116 -6.82 32.62 6.43
CA ASP A 116 -6.91 34.05 6.21
C ASP A 116 -7.44 34.80 7.45
N GLN A 117 -8.07 34.10 8.40
CA GLN A 117 -8.49 34.66 9.69
C GLN A 117 -7.36 34.67 10.74
N HIS A 118 -6.21 34.06 10.44
CA HIS A 118 -5.04 34.09 11.32
C HIS A 118 -4.56 35.53 11.54
N GLU A 119 -4.16 35.88 12.77
CA GLU A 119 -3.73 37.24 13.12
C GLU A 119 -2.63 37.75 12.17
N TRP A 120 -1.64 36.89 11.88
CA TRP A 120 -0.58 37.19 10.92
C TRP A 120 -1.12 37.64 9.55
N PHE A 121 -2.13 36.97 9.00
CA PHE A 121 -2.69 37.35 7.70
C PHE A 121 -3.50 38.64 7.79
N GLN A 122 -4.32 38.80 8.84
CA GLN A 122 -5.08 40.02 9.07
C GLN A 122 -4.15 41.24 9.18
N GLN A 123 -3.03 41.11 9.90
CA GLN A 123 -1.98 42.13 9.95
C GLN A 123 -1.33 42.33 8.58
N SER A 124 -0.93 41.26 7.89
CA SER A 124 -0.32 41.32 6.55
C SER A 124 -1.22 41.98 5.50
N LYS A 125 -2.53 41.80 5.59
CA LYS A 125 -3.53 42.34 4.67
C LYS A 125 -3.86 43.80 4.96
N SER A 126 -3.69 44.26 6.21
CA SER A 126 -4.07 45.61 6.65
C SER A 126 -3.35 46.75 5.91
N SER A 127 -2.09 46.56 5.52
CA SER A 127 -1.29 47.56 4.79
C SER A 127 -0.04 46.93 4.18
N ARG A 128 0.44 47.51 3.08
CA ARG A 128 1.71 47.14 2.42
C ARG A 128 2.95 47.46 3.27
N ASP A 129 2.82 48.36 4.24
CA ASP A 129 3.90 48.75 5.15
C ASP A 129 3.82 48.04 6.52
N ASN A 130 2.83 47.15 6.72
CA ASN A 130 2.70 46.41 7.98
C ASN A 130 3.90 45.44 8.15
N PRO A 131 4.48 45.29 9.35
CA PRO A 131 5.57 44.34 9.60
C PRO A 131 5.26 42.88 9.19
N TYR A 132 3.98 42.50 9.22
CA TYR A 132 3.53 41.17 8.80
C TYR A 132 3.39 41.03 7.28
N ARG A 133 3.58 42.09 6.47
CA ARG A 133 3.35 42.04 5.01
C ARG A 133 4.12 40.92 4.32
N ASN A 134 5.36 40.69 4.74
CA ASN A 134 6.23 39.67 4.16
C ASN A 134 6.07 38.28 4.78
N TRP A 135 5.12 38.09 5.70
CA TRP A 135 4.78 36.77 6.23
C TRP A 135 4.02 35.93 5.22
N TYR A 136 3.41 36.57 4.22
CA TYR A 136 2.71 35.93 3.11
C TYR A 136 3.24 36.41 1.76
N ILE A 137 2.86 35.72 0.70
CA ILE A 137 3.38 35.98 -0.64
C ILE A 137 2.42 36.91 -1.40
N TRP A 138 2.77 38.20 -1.46
CA TRP A 138 2.01 39.24 -2.19
C TRP A 138 2.68 39.64 -3.49
N ARG A 139 1.92 39.80 -4.58
CA ARG A 139 2.44 40.22 -5.89
C ARG A 139 1.46 41.11 -6.63
N LYS A 140 1.99 42.08 -7.38
CA LYS A 140 1.17 42.96 -8.21
C LYS A 140 0.45 42.20 -9.34
N PRO A 141 -0.71 42.70 -9.80
CA PRO A 141 -1.34 42.21 -11.03
C PRO A 141 -0.39 42.25 -12.23
N ARG A 142 -0.56 41.30 -13.15
CA ARG A 142 -0.14 41.46 -14.55
C ARG A 142 -1.31 42.01 -15.36
N TYR A 143 -1.03 42.54 -16.54
CA TYR A 143 -2.05 42.98 -17.48
C TYR A 143 -1.78 42.35 -18.84
N ASP A 144 -2.84 41.84 -19.48
CA ASP A 144 -2.74 41.33 -20.84
C ASP A 144 -2.80 42.44 -21.90
N ALA A 145 -2.73 42.06 -23.17
CA ALA A 145 -2.75 42.99 -24.29
C ALA A 145 -4.04 43.84 -24.39
N ASN A 146 -5.13 43.39 -23.77
CA ASN A 146 -6.41 44.11 -23.73
C ASN A 146 -6.54 45.00 -22.48
N GLY A 147 -5.52 45.00 -21.61
CA GLY A 147 -5.53 45.73 -20.35
C GLY A 147 -6.36 45.06 -19.25
N GLU A 148 -6.73 43.79 -19.41
CA GLU A 148 -7.44 43.05 -18.36
C GLU A 148 -6.47 42.60 -17.27
N ARG A 149 -6.91 42.69 -16.01
CA ARG A 149 -6.12 42.29 -14.84
C ARG A 149 -5.97 40.77 -14.81
N GLN A 150 -4.72 40.32 -14.78
CA GLN A 150 -4.35 38.92 -14.68
C GLN A 150 -3.61 38.64 -13.37
N PRO A 151 -3.73 37.43 -12.82
CA PRO A 151 -2.94 37.02 -11.67
C PRO A 151 -1.42 37.06 -11.98
N PRO A 152 -0.57 37.06 -10.93
CA PRO A 152 0.88 37.12 -11.06
C PRO A 152 1.52 35.98 -11.85
N ASN A 153 0.84 34.83 -12.00
CA ASN A 153 1.22 33.74 -12.91
C ASN A 153 -0.02 32.86 -13.20
N ASN A 154 0.15 31.81 -13.99
CA ASN A 154 -0.91 30.89 -14.39
C ASN A 154 -1.15 29.69 -13.44
N TRP A 155 -0.74 29.73 -12.16
CA TRP A 155 -0.86 28.57 -11.27
C TRP A 155 -2.32 28.24 -10.93
N LEU A 156 -2.64 26.95 -10.98
CA LEU A 156 -3.90 26.33 -10.58
C LEU A 156 -3.89 26.03 -9.07
N SER A 157 -4.98 26.36 -8.38
CA SER A 157 -5.23 25.92 -6.99
C SER A 157 -5.63 24.44 -6.95
N CYS A 158 -5.24 23.73 -5.89
CA CYS A 158 -5.65 22.36 -5.62
C CYS A 158 -7.18 22.19 -5.55
N PHE A 159 -7.93 23.25 -5.27
CA PHE A 159 -9.39 23.24 -5.11
C PHE A 159 -10.13 24.05 -6.19
N SER A 160 -9.59 24.03 -7.41
CA SER A 160 -10.07 24.72 -8.62
C SER A 160 -9.79 26.23 -8.69
N GLY A 161 -9.63 26.73 -9.91
CA GLY A 161 -9.39 28.16 -10.16
C GLY A 161 -7.94 28.63 -9.97
N SER A 162 -7.73 29.94 -9.91
CA SER A 162 -6.38 30.51 -9.76
C SER A 162 -5.86 30.29 -8.34
N ALA A 163 -4.56 29.99 -8.21
CA ALA A 163 -3.85 30.01 -6.92
C ALA A 163 -3.58 31.44 -6.37
N TRP A 164 -4.26 32.46 -6.91
CA TRP A 164 -4.07 33.86 -6.56
C TRP A 164 -5.41 34.55 -6.35
N GLU A 165 -5.58 35.22 -5.22
CA GLU A 165 -6.78 36.01 -4.90
C GLU A 165 -6.41 37.48 -4.81
N TYR A 166 -7.26 38.34 -5.39
CA TYR A 166 -6.98 39.76 -5.52
C TYR A 166 -7.47 40.53 -4.29
N ASP A 167 -6.61 41.34 -3.69
CA ASP A 167 -6.96 42.26 -2.62
C ASP A 167 -7.05 43.69 -3.16
N SER A 168 -8.27 44.22 -3.21
CA SER A 168 -8.53 45.55 -3.74
C SER A 168 -7.97 46.68 -2.89
N ALA A 169 -7.75 46.45 -1.59
CA ALA A 169 -7.21 47.47 -0.69
C ALA A 169 -5.72 47.75 -0.95
N SER A 170 -4.95 46.71 -1.31
CA SER A 170 -3.52 46.83 -1.61
C SER A 170 -3.16 46.85 -3.10
N ASP A 171 -4.12 46.58 -4.01
CA ASP A 171 -3.88 46.42 -5.46
C ASP A 171 -2.83 45.33 -5.75
N GLU A 172 -2.89 44.24 -4.97
CA GLU A 172 -2.00 43.08 -5.08
C GLU A 172 -2.81 41.79 -4.95
N TYR A 173 -2.24 40.69 -5.43
CA TYR A 173 -2.73 39.35 -5.19
C TYR A 173 -1.93 38.70 -4.06
N TYR A 174 -2.57 37.84 -3.27
CA TYR A 174 -1.87 36.91 -2.38
C TYR A 174 -1.95 35.48 -2.91
N LEU A 175 -0.90 34.69 -2.69
CA LEU A 175 -0.83 33.29 -3.09
C LEU A 175 -1.63 32.41 -2.13
N HIS A 176 -2.39 31.47 -2.69
CA HIS A 176 -3.04 30.37 -2.00
C HIS A 176 -2.99 29.13 -2.91
N ILE A 177 -2.17 28.13 -2.57
CA ILE A 177 -2.10 26.88 -3.34
C ILE A 177 -3.38 26.05 -3.15
N PHE A 178 -4.06 26.23 -2.01
CA PHE A 178 -5.29 25.54 -1.63
C PHE A 178 -6.51 26.48 -1.73
N ALA A 179 -7.37 26.53 -0.71
CA ALA A 179 -8.52 27.44 -0.69
C ALA A 179 -8.04 28.90 -0.60
N LYS A 180 -8.90 29.85 -1.00
CA LYS A 180 -8.58 31.29 -0.90
C LYS A 180 -8.33 31.70 0.55
N GLU A 181 -9.00 31.03 1.47
CA GLU A 181 -8.90 31.17 2.91
C GLU A 181 -7.65 30.49 3.48
N GLN A 182 -6.78 29.90 2.64
CA GLN A 182 -5.49 29.28 3.01
C GLN A 182 -4.30 30.01 2.37
N PRO A 183 -4.04 31.29 2.72
CA PRO A 183 -2.90 32.03 2.19
C PRO A 183 -1.56 31.41 2.58
N ASP A 184 -0.69 31.22 1.60
CA ASP A 184 0.61 30.58 1.77
C ASP A 184 1.57 31.45 2.59
N LEU A 185 2.19 30.81 3.59
CA LEU A 185 3.28 31.40 4.37
C LEU A 185 4.53 31.57 3.50
N ASN A 186 5.19 32.71 3.68
CA ASN A 186 6.43 33.04 3.01
C ASN A 186 7.64 32.54 3.83
N TRP A 187 8.02 31.28 3.63
CA TRP A 187 9.15 30.66 4.31
C TRP A 187 10.50 31.30 3.99
N GLU A 188 10.62 32.13 2.94
CA GLU A 188 11.83 32.91 2.69
C GLU A 188 12.08 33.93 3.82
N HIS A 189 11.02 34.41 4.47
CA HIS A 189 11.10 35.41 5.53
C HIS A 189 11.51 34.75 6.87
N PRO A 190 12.71 35.04 7.43
CA PRO A 190 13.19 34.36 8.64
C PRO A 190 12.23 34.40 9.85
N PRO A 191 11.54 35.52 10.16
CA PRO A 191 10.55 35.55 11.24
C PRO A 191 9.43 34.53 11.13
N VAL A 192 9.02 34.15 9.90
CA VAL A 192 8.03 33.08 9.69
C VAL A 192 8.59 31.73 10.14
N ARG A 193 9.83 31.42 9.75
CA ARG A 193 10.49 30.17 10.14
C ARG A 193 10.71 30.10 11.65
N GLU A 194 11.16 31.21 12.25
CA GLU A 194 11.31 31.33 13.71
C GLU A 194 9.97 31.08 14.43
N ALA A 195 8.88 31.69 13.97
CA ALA A 195 7.55 31.46 14.55
C ALA A 195 7.08 30.01 14.42
N VAL A 196 7.33 29.36 13.27
CA VAL A 196 7.02 27.94 13.07
C VAL A 196 7.86 27.04 13.98
N HIS A 197 9.15 27.33 14.13
CA HIS A 197 10.03 26.61 15.05
C HIS A 197 9.54 26.73 16.51
N ASP A 198 9.08 27.91 16.90
CA ASP A 198 8.50 28.13 18.23
C ASP A 198 7.17 27.39 18.43
N ILE A 199 6.34 27.24 17.39
CA ILE A 199 5.11 26.42 17.44
C ILE A 199 5.46 24.94 17.64
N ILE A 200 6.45 24.44 16.90
CA ILE A 200 6.94 23.06 17.05
C ILE A 200 7.40 22.82 18.49
N ARG A 201 8.24 23.71 19.04
CA ARG A 201 8.74 23.59 20.41
C ARG A 201 7.62 23.66 21.45
N PHE A 202 6.67 24.57 21.29
CA PHE A 202 5.51 24.69 22.19
C PHE A 202 4.77 23.35 22.37
N TRP A 203 4.48 22.65 21.28
CA TRP A 203 3.77 21.37 21.34
C TRP A 203 4.66 20.21 21.85
N LEU A 204 5.94 20.18 21.48
CA LEU A 204 6.89 19.19 22.02
C LEU A 204 7.10 19.35 23.53
N GLU A 205 7.19 20.59 24.02
CA GLU A 205 7.30 20.91 25.45
C GLU A 205 6.04 20.50 26.24
N LYS A 206 4.87 20.50 25.60
CA LYS A 206 3.62 19.98 26.17
C LYS A 206 3.54 18.45 26.23
N GLY A 207 4.43 17.74 25.54
CA GLY A 207 4.47 16.28 25.55
C GLY A 207 3.96 15.61 24.27
N VAL A 208 3.75 16.36 23.17
CA VAL A 208 3.57 15.77 21.84
C VAL A 208 4.84 15.02 21.44
N ASP A 209 4.72 13.82 20.88
CA ASP A 209 5.86 12.96 20.54
C ASP A 209 6.35 13.13 19.10
N GLY A 210 5.76 14.03 18.31
CA GLY A 210 6.16 14.27 16.93
C GLY A 210 5.13 15.03 16.10
N PHE A 211 5.39 15.13 14.80
CA PHE A 211 4.46 15.73 13.83
C PHE A 211 4.28 14.94 12.54
N ARG A 212 3.04 14.85 12.06
CA ARG A 212 2.77 14.69 10.63
C ARG A 212 2.77 16.09 10.04
N MET A 213 3.51 16.33 8.98
CA MET A 213 3.69 17.67 8.41
C MET A 213 2.95 17.77 7.08
N ASP A 214 1.91 18.60 7.05
CA ASP A 214 1.05 18.81 5.89
C ASP A 214 1.78 19.47 4.73
N VAL A 215 1.70 18.86 3.55
CA VAL A 215 2.36 19.26 2.30
C VAL A 215 3.71 19.96 2.50
N ILE A 216 4.55 19.38 3.37
CA ILE A 216 5.77 20.05 3.83
C ILE A 216 6.75 20.30 2.70
N ASN A 217 6.64 19.58 1.59
CA ASN A 217 7.43 19.84 0.40
C ASN A 217 7.04 21.11 -0.37
N PHE A 218 5.91 21.74 -0.06
CA PHE A 218 5.43 22.96 -0.73
C PHE A 218 5.96 24.25 -0.10
N ILE A 219 6.63 24.17 1.06
CA ILE A 219 7.04 25.36 1.81
C ILE A 219 8.09 26.23 1.10
N SER A 220 8.89 25.67 0.19
CA SER A 220 9.88 26.42 -0.59
C SER A 220 9.34 26.71 -1.99
N LYS A 221 9.17 28.00 -2.33
CA LYS A 221 8.70 28.44 -3.64
C LYS A 221 9.88 28.94 -4.49
N SER A 222 9.83 28.70 -5.79
CA SER A 222 10.86 29.17 -6.72
C SER A 222 10.89 30.70 -6.82
N ASP A 223 12.10 31.26 -6.89
CA ASP A 223 12.31 32.68 -7.07
C ASP A 223 11.54 33.23 -8.27
N GLY A 224 10.89 34.39 -8.08
CA GLY A 224 10.11 35.06 -9.12
C GLY A 224 8.75 34.45 -9.43
N LEU A 225 8.41 33.25 -8.90
CA LEU A 225 7.12 32.58 -9.09
C LEU A 225 6.71 32.48 -10.58
N PRO A 226 7.54 31.82 -11.43
CA PRO A 226 7.33 31.79 -12.88
C PRO A 226 6.03 31.10 -13.27
N ASP A 227 5.58 31.34 -14.50
CA ASP A 227 4.45 30.60 -15.06
C ASP A 227 4.77 29.10 -15.13
N ALA A 228 3.81 28.29 -14.70
CA ALA A 228 3.85 26.86 -14.81
C ALA A 228 3.84 26.41 -16.27
N ARG A 229 4.46 25.25 -16.51
CA ARG A 229 4.45 24.59 -17.82
C ARG A 229 3.02 24.32 -18.28
N ILE A 230 2.71 24.68 -19.52
CA ILE A 230 1.42 24.36 -20.15
C ILE A 230 1.36 22.85 -20.40
N ARG A 231 0.57 22.13 -19.60
CA ARG A 231 0.31 20.68 -19.73
C ARG A 231 -1.05 20.41 -20.36
N ASN A 232 -2.04 21.24 -20.05
CA ASN A 232 -3.36 21.21 -20.68
C ASN A 232 -3.60 22.52 -21.46
N PRO A 233 -3.39 22.54 -22.80
CA PRO A 233 -3.56 23.76 -23.60
C PRO A 233 -4.96 24.40 -23.55
N GLY A 234 -5.99 23.64 -23.15
CA GLY A 234 -7.35 24.14 -22.99
C GLY A 234 -7.66 24.76 -21.62
N ALA A 235 -6.79 24.56 -20.62
CA ALA A 235 -6.98 25.07 -19.28
C ALA A 235 -6.34 26.45 -19.09
N LYS A 236 -7.09 27.38 -18.48
CA LYS A 236 -6.60 28.74 -18.16
C LYS A 236 -5.45 28.71 -17.15
N TYR A 237 -5.56 27.85 -16.14
CA TYR A 237 -4.55 27.68 -15.09
C TYR A 237 -3.90 26.31 -15.22
N GLN A 238 -2.65 26.20 -14.79
CA GLN A 238 -1.80 25.01 -14.91
C GLN A 238 -1.22 24.63 -13.56
N TRP A 239 -0.99 23.33 -13.35
CA TRP A 239 -0.36 22.82 -12.13
C TRP A 239 1.06 23.42 -11.97
N GLY A 240 1.24 24.23 -10.93
CA GLY A 240 2.50 24.93 -10.63
C GLY A 240 3.53 24.15 -9.82
N HIS A 241 3.28 22.86 -9.55
CA HIS A 241 4.07 22.05 -8.62
C HIS A 241 5.56 21.94 -8.98
N ASP A 242 5.93 22.06 -10.26
CA ASP A 242 7.34 22.16 -10.70
C ASP A 242 8.09 23.34 -10.04
N HIS A 243 7.39 24.30 -9.45
CA HIS A 243 7.94 25.51 -8.84
C HIS A 243 7.79 25.59 -7.32
N TYR A 244 7.02 24.70 -6.69
CA TYR A 244 6.82 24.70 -5.23
C TYR A 244 6.99 23.33 -4.59
N ALA A 245 6.78 22.22 -5.30
CA ALA A 245 7.03 20.89 -4.77
C ALA A 245 8.54 20.63 -4.76
N CYS A 246 9.11 20.53 -3.57
CA CYS A 246 10.56 20.42 -3.35
C CYS A 246 11.33 21.62 -3.93
N GLY A 247 10.86 22.83 -3.63
CA GLY A 247 11.55 24.05 -4.03
C GLY A 247 12.99 24.17 -3.51
N PRO A 248 13.76 25.14 -4.02
CA PRO A 248 15.23 25.17 -3.94
C PRO A 248 15.80 25.21 -2.51
N ARG A 249 15.01 25.66 -1.53
CA ARG A 249 15.43 25.78 -0.12
C ARG A 249 14.74 24.78 0.80
N LEU A 250 13.94 23.84 0.28
CA LEU A 250 13.21 22.86 1.09
C LEU A 250 14.13 22.17 2.12
N HIS A 251 15.23 21.59 1.65
CA HIS A 251 16.14 20.84 2.52
C HIS A 251 16.92 21.71 3.51
N GLU A 252 17.02 23.02 3.30
CA GLU A 252 17.49 23.94 4.35
C GLU A 252 16.47 23.98 5.48
N TYR A 253 15.20 24.24 5.16
CA TYR A 253 14.11 24.34 6.13
C TYR A 253 13.87 23.02 6.87
N LEU A 254 13.88 21.88 6.17
CA LEU A 254 13.70 20.57 6.79
C LEU A 254 14.85 20.21 7.75
N ARG A 255 16.09 20.67 7.51
CA ARG A 255 17.21 20.44 8.43
C ARG A 255 17.09 21.26 9.70
N ASP A 256 16.58 22.49 9.61
CA ASP A 256 16.30 23.31 10.78
C ASP A 256 15.22 22.64 11.65
N ILE A 257 14.11 22.21 11.04
CA ILE A 257 13.05 21.44 11.71
C ILE A 257 13.60 20.14 12.31
N GLY A 258 14.35 19.36 11.52
CA GLY A 258 14.94 18.10 11.95
C GLY A 258 15.91 18.25 13.13
N THR A 259 16.59 19.40 13.25
CA THR A 259 17.42 19.73 14.42
C THR A 259 16.57 19.84 15.67
N ILE A 260 15.43 20.54 15.61
CA ILE A 260 14.48 20.67 16.73
C ILE A 260 13.95 19.28 17.12
N LEU A 261 13.47 18.50 16.14
CA LEU A 261 12.88 17.18 16.41
C LEU A 261 13.85 16.23 17.12
N LYS A 262 15.14 16.27 16.76
CA LYS A 262 16.18 15.46 17.40
C LYS A 262 16.39 15.81 18.87
N GLU A 263 16.24 17.08 19.26
CA GLU A 263 16.36 17.51 20.66
C GLU A 263 15.33 16.80 21.56
N TYR A 264 14.16 16.47 21.01
CA TYR A 264 13.05 15.83 21.72
C TYR A 264 12.91 14.33 21.44
N ASN A 265 13.78 13.74 20.61
CA ASN A 265 13.62 12.37 20.07
C ASN A 265 12.22 12.18 19.43
N ALA A 266 11.76 13.21 18.74
CA ALA A 266 10.41 13.28 18.18
C ALA A 266 10.28 12.52 16.85
N PHE A 267 9.12 11.91 16.64
CA PHE A 267 8.69 11.30 15.38
C PHE A 267 8.41 12.37 14.32
N SER A 268 8.69 12.09 13.05
CA SER A 268 8.25 12.96 11.96
C SER A 268 7.92 12.21 10.68
N VAL A 269 6.78 12.52 10.10
CA VAL A 269 6.42 12.10 8.74
C VAL A 269 6.01 13.32 7.92
N GLY A 270 6.66 13.53 6.78
CA GLY A 270 6.30 14.59 5.85
C GLY A 270 5.30 14.10 4.82
N GLU A 271 4.20 14.80 4.62
CA GLU A 271 3.39 14.60 3.43
C GLU A 271 4.05 15.31 2.24
N MET A 272 4.38 14.56 1.19
CA MET A 272 5.09 15.10 0.02
C MET A 272 4.40 14.69 -1.30
N PRO A 273 3.27 15.33 -1.69
CA PRO A 273 2.62 15.09 -2.97
C PRO A 273 3.46 15.60 -4.15
N ALA A 274 3.12 15.12 -5.35
CA ALA A 274 3.66 15.64 -6.61
C ALA A 274 5.20 15.52 -6.78
N VAL A 275 5.83 14.61 -6.03
CA VAL A 275 7.24 14.21 -6.17
C VAL A 275 7.36 12.68 -6.24
N GLU A 276 8.02 12.19 -7.27
CA GLU A 276 8.21 10.74 -7.50
C GLU A 276 9.68 10.34 -7.64
N ASP A 277 10.58 11.32 -7.78
CA ASP A 277 12.02 11.13 -7.96
C ASP A 277 12.64 10.59 -6.66
N PRO A 278 13.18 9.36 -6.67
CA PRO A 278 13.83 8.78 -5.50
C PRO A 278 15.03 9.62 -5.00
N GLU A 279 15.79 10.26 -5.91
CA GLU A 279 16.96 11.07 -5.55
C GLU A 279 16.59 12.36 -4.83
N GLU A 280 15.40 12.90 -5.11
CA GLU A 280 14.89 14.05 -4.37
C GLU A 280 14.33 13.61 -3.01
N ILE A 281 13.52 12.55 -2.99
CA ILE A 281 12.88 12.04 -1.77
C ILE A 281 13.91 11.59 -0.72
N ILE A 282 15.01 10.95 -1.13
CA ILE A 282 16.02 10.47 -0.18
C ILE A 282 16.73 11.61 0.54
N LYS A 283 16.75 12.83 -0.01
CA LYS A 283 17.32 13.98 0.68
C LYS A 283 16.52 14.35 1.94
N SER A 284 15.20 14.10 1.94
CA SER A 284 14.31 14.35 3.08
C SER A 284 14.36 13.27 4.16
N VAL A 285 14.64 12.01 3.81
CA VAL A 285 14.48 10.86 4.73
C VAL A 285 15.73 10.01 4.92
N GLY A 286 16.81 10.29 4.17
CA GLY A 286 18.06 9.57 4.29
C GLY A 286 18.63 9.75 5.70
N GLU A 287 19.02 8.65 6.34
CA GLU A 287 19.44 8.62 7.76
C GLU A 287 20.45 9.73 8.13
N SER A 288 21.41 10.01 7.26
CA SER A 288 22.47 11.01 7.50
C SER A 288 22.05 12.47 7.31
N ARG A 289 20.90 12.71 6.69
CA ARG A 289 20.41 14.05 6.32
C ARG A 289 19.92 14.83 7.52
N GLY A 290 19.35 14.12 8.50
CA GLY A 290 18.85 14.74 9.71
C GLY A 290 17.65 15.66 9.50
N GLU A 291 16.88 15.39 8.45
CA GLU A 291 15.66 16.11 8.07
C GLU A 291 14.46 15.42 8.72
N LEU A 292 13.76 14.51 8.02
CA LEU A 292 12.60 13.78 8.52
C LEU A 292 12.90 12.28 8.67
N ASN A 293 12.09 11.57 9.48
CA ASN A 293 12.19 10.10 9.59
C ASN A 293 11.68 9.37 8.33
N MET A 294 10.58 9.85 7.76
CA MET A 294 9.91 9.24 6.60
C MET A 294 8.99 10.26 5.89
N ILE A 295 8.46 9.88 4.74
CA ILE A 295 7.47 10.67 3.99
C ILE A 295 6.31 9.80 3.51
N PHE A 296 5.13 10.40 3.35
CA PHE A 296 4.05 9.82 2.58
C PHE A 296 4.31 10.00 1.09
N ASN A 297 4.47 8.88 0.37
CA ASN A 297 4.55 8.86 -1.08
C ASN A 297 3.17 8.55 -1.68
N PHE A 298 2.79 9.30 -2.71
CA PHE A 298 1.46 9.24 -3.30
C PHE A 298 1.30 8.22 -4.45
N GLY A 299 2.38 7.51 -4.83
CA GLY A 299 2.38 6.67 -6.03
C GLY A 299 1.27 5.62 -6.06
N ILE A 300 0.96 4.96 -4.93
CA ILE A 300 -0.12 3.97 -4.85
C ILE A 300 -1.49 4.65 -4.94
N VAL A 301 -1.69 5.74 -4.20
CA VAL A 301 -2.99 6.42 -4.14
C VAL A 301 -3.33 7.20 -5.41
N ASP A 302 -2.34 7.51 -6.25
CA ASP A 302 -2.51 8.24 -7.51
C ASP A 302 -2.59 7.32 -8.75
N MET A 303 -2.43 6.00 -8.60
CA MET A 303 -2.28 5.08 -9.74
C MET A 303 -3.50 4.99 -10.67
N ASP A 304 -4.67 5.38 -10.19
CA ASP A 304 -5.93 5.44 -10.94
C ASP A 304 -6.36 6.88 -11.31
N HIS A 305 -5.48 7.87 -11.14
CA HIS A 305 -5.71 9.24 -11.60
C HIS A 305 -5.42 9.37 -13.10
N GLY A 306 -6.37 9.90 -13.86
CA GLY A 306 -6.22 10.19 -15.28
C GLY A 306 -5.46 11.49 -15.56
N ASP A 307 -5.28 11.77 -16.85
CA ASP A 307 -4.44 12.89 -17.33
C ASP A 307 -4.98 14.28 -16.95
N GLN A 308 -6.25 14.38 -16.53
CA GLN A 308 -6.88 15.64 -16.13
C GLN A 308 -6.96 15.80 -14.60
N GLY A 309 -6.28 14.93 -13.84
CA GLY A 309 -6.22 14.98 -12.38
C GLY A 309 -7.04 13.89 -11.69
N LYS A 310 -7.15 14.02 -10.37
CA LYS A 310 -7.73 13.02 -9.45
C LYS A 310 -9.05 12.43 -9.94
N PHE A 311 -10.02 13.28 -10.28
CA PHE A 311 -11.37 12.87 -10.68
C PHE A 311 -11.51 12.55 -12.17
N SER A 312 -10.41 12.42 -12.90
CA SER A 312 -10.43 11.90 -14.25
C SER A 312 -10.17 10.39 -14.26
N PRO A 313 -10.93 9.60 -15.05
CA PRO A 313 -10.87 8.15 -15.01
C PRO A 313 -9.55 7.62 -15.56
N ARG A 314 -8.95 6.67 -14.84
CA ARG A 314 -7.88 5.81 -15.35
C ARG A 314 -8.01 4.43 -14.76
N LYS A 315 -7.78 3.42 -15.58
CA LYS A 315 -7.71 2.04 -15.12
C LYS A 315 -6.33 1.79 -14.50
N TRP A 316 -6.30 1.38 -13.23
CA TRP A 316 -5.07 0.90 -12.61
C TRP A 316 -4.76 -0.55 -13.04
N GLU A 317 -3.50 -0.95 -12.91
CA GLU A 317 -3.02 -2.28 -13.26
C GLU A 317 -2.12 -2.81 -12.14
N MET A 318 -2.20 -4.10 -11.82
CA MET A 318 -1.39 -4.76 -10.79
C MET A 318 0.12 -4.54 -10.97
N LYS A 319 0.59 -4.53 -12.23
CA LYS A 319 1.99 -4.22 -12.56
C LYS A 319 2.44 -2.85 -12.05
N ASN A 320 1.55 -1.85 -12.02
CA ASN A 320 1.88 -0.50 -11.54
C ASN A 320 2.06 -0.53 -10.03
N LEU A 321 1.14 -1.18 -9.30
CA LEU A 321 1.26 -1.38 -7.85
C LEU A 321 2.58 -2.10 -7.50
N LYS A 322 2.90 -3.17 -8.23
CA LYS A 322 4.16 -3.92 -8.06
C LYS A 322 5.39 -3.08 -8.34
N ALA A 323 5.37 -2.30 -9.42
CA ALA A 323 6.49 -1.41 -9.76
C ALA A 323 6.71 -0.36 -8.65
N ILE A 324 5.64 0.25 -8.14
CA ILE A 324 5.71 1.23 -7.06
C ILE A 324 6.27 0.60 -5.77
N VAL A 325 5.72 -0.53 -5.35
CA VAL A 325 6.18 -1.22 -4.13
C VAL A 325 7.61 -1.70 -4.29
N ASN A 326 7.95 -2.36 -5.40
CA ASN A 326 9.31 -2.83 -5.65
C ASN A 326 10.31 -1.67 -5.64
N LYS A 327 9.97 -0.53 -6.27
CA LYS A 327 10.80 0.67 -6.26
C LYS A 327 11.07 1.13 -4.84
N TRP A 328 10.04 1.38 -4.04
CA TRP A 328 10.21 1.98 -2.71
C TRP A 328 10.76 1.02 -1.65
N GLN A 329 10.42 -0.27 -1.73
CA GLN A 329 10.96 -1.27 -0.81
C GLN A 329 12.45 -1.53 -1.03
N THR A 330 12.91 -1.55 -2.28
CA THR A 330 14.34 -1.74 -2.59
C THR A 330 15.13 -0.45 -2.41
N PHE A 331 14.67 0.67 -2.99
CA PHE A 331 15.39 1.94 -2.95
C PHE A 331 15.61 2.47 -1.54
N MET A 332 14.58 2.47 -0.67
CA MET A 332 14.75 2.96 0.70
C MET A 332 15.70 2.08 1.52
N TYR A 333 15.64 0.76 1.31
CA TYR A 333 16.52 -0.18 1.99
C TYR A 333 18.00 0.04 1.60
N GLU A 334 18.27 0.17 0.30
CA GLU A 334 19.63 0.37 -0.25
C GLU A 334 20.22 1.73 0.13
N ASN A 335 19.38 2.76 0.26
CA ASN A 335 19.82 4.14 0.49
C ASN A 335 19.63 4.61 1.94
N LYS A 336 19.31 3.70 2.87
CA LYS A 336 19.09 4.02 4.29
C LYS A 336 18.01 5.09 4.53
N GLY A 337 16.98 5.08 3.68
CA GLY A 337 15.74 5.80 3.92
C GLY A 337 14.75 4.94 4.72
N TRP A 338 13.52 5.44 4.87
CA TRP A 338 12.44 4.69 5.51
C TRP A 338 11.09 5.00 4.88
N ASN A 339 10.28 3.96 4.70
CA ASN A 339 8.94 4.07 4.10
C ASN A 339 7.88 4.37 5.17
N ALA A 340 6.94 5.28 4.86
CA ALA A 340 5.62 5.28 5.47
C ALA A 340 4.69 4.38 4.63
N LEU A 341 4.10 3.38 5.26
CA LEU A 341 3.21 2.41 4.62
C LEU A 341 1.77 2.76 4.98
N TYR A 342 1.01 3.23 3.99
CA TYR A 342 -0.41 3.56 4.15
C TYR A 342 -1.18 3.22 2.88
N LEU A 343 -2.49 3.05 3.03
CA LEU A 343 -3.43 2.89 1.93
C LEU A 343 -4.62 3.84 2.06
N GLU A 344 -5.03 4.12 3.30
CA GLU A 344 -6.09 5.05 3.65
C GLU A 344 -5.54 6.21 4.48
N ASN A 345 -6.18 7.37 4.36
CA ASN A 345 -6.07 8.51 5.25
C ASN A 345 -7.31 9.39 5.05
N HIS A 346 -7.43 10.49 5.78
CA HIS A 346 -8.57 11.41 5.65
C HIS A 346 -8.79 12.09 4.26
N ASP A 347 -7.86 11.93 3.31
CA ASP A 347 -7.96 12.40 1.92
C ASP A 347 -8.12 11.27 0.89
N GLN A 348 -7.98 10.02 1.32
CA GLN A 348 -8.04 8.83 0.46
C GLN A 348 -9.24 7.97 0.84
N SER A 349 -10.01 7.56 -0.16
CA SER A 349 -11.19 6.72 0.02
C SER A 349 -10.86 5.31 0.55
N ARG A 350 -11.89 4.56 0.95
CA ARG A 350 -11.75 3.22 1.52
C ARG A 350 -11.25 2.23 0.48
N THR A 351 -10.15 1.58 0.79
CA THR A 351 -9.42 0.71 -0.12
C THR A 351 -10.17 -0.57 -0.46
N VAL A 352 -10.97 -1.07 0.48
CA VAL A 352 -11.91 -2.18 0.24
C VAL A 352 -12.87 -1.90 -0.91
N SER A 353 -13.32 -0.65 -1.04
CA SER A 353 -14.21 -0.21 -2.13
C SER A 353 -13.45 0.19 -3.38
N ARG A 354 -12.29 0.86 -3.23
CA ARG A 354 -11.51 1.42 -4.35
C ARG A 354 -10.71 0.37 -5.13
N TRP A 355 -10.06 -0.56 -4.43
CA TRP A 355 -9.08 -1.48 -5.02
C TRP A 355 -9.36 -2.96 -4.79
N ALA A 356 -10.43 -3.29 -4.07
CA ALA A 356 -10.83 -4.68 -3.81
C ALA A 356 -12.35 -4.85 -3.97
N SER A 357 -13.01 -5.56 -3.04
CA SER A 357 -14.47 -5.64 -3.02
C SER A 357 -15.03 -5.42 -1.62
N ASP A 358 -15.93 -4.45 -1.52
CA ASP A 358 -16.73 -4.10 -0.36
C ASP A 358 -18.08 -4.82 -0.31
N LYS A 359 -18.38 -5.70 -1.26
CA LYS A 359 -19.64 -6.46 -1.22
C LYS A 359 -19.63 -7.44 -0.05
N PRO A 360 -20.77 -7.66 0.64
CA PRO A 360 -20.80 -8.32 1.95
C PRO A 360 -20.07 -9.66 2.03
N ILE A 361 -20.15 -10.49 1.00
CA ILE A 361 -19.49 -11.80 0.96
C ILE A 361 -17.95 -11.75 0.83
N TYR A 362 -17.38 -10.65 0.31
CA TYR A 362 -15.93 -10.50 0.09
C TYR A 362 -15.29 -9.46 0.99
N ARG A 363 -16.07 -8.54 1.58
CA ARG A 363 -15.56 -7.39 2.34
C ARG A 363 -14.54 -7.74 3.41
N ALA A 364 -14.82 -8.76 4.22
CA ALA A 364 -13.91 -9.19 5.27
C ALA A 364 -12.62 -9.81 4.71
N LEU A 365 -12.70 -10.58 3.61
CA LEU A 365 -11.52 -11.15 2.94
C LEU A 365 -10.66 -10.05 2.32
N SER A 366 -11.28 -9.10 1.61
CA SER A 366 -10.62 -7.94 1.02
C SER A 366 -9.87 -7.11 2.06
N ALA A 367 -10.51 -6.80 3.19
CA ALA A 367 -9.88 -6.00 4.25
C ALA A 367 -8.67 -6.72 4.88
N LYS A 368 -8.79 -8.02 5.17
CA LYS A 368 -7.67 -8.82 5.73
C LYS A 368 -6.51 -8.94 4.75
N MET A 369 -6.81 -9.10 3.47
CA MET A 369 -5.84 -9.15 2.39
C MET A 369 -5.07 -7.83 2.25
N LEU A 370 -5.74 -6.68 2.38
CA LEU A 370 -5.10 -5.35 2.38
C LEU A 370 -4.27 -5.12 3.66
N ALA A 371 -4.77 -5.54 4.82
CA ALA A 371 -4.02 -5.52 6.08
C ALA A 371 -2.71 -6.32 5.97
N THR A 372 -2.77 -7.48 5.33
CA THR A 372 -1.63 -8.35 5.04
C THR A 372 -0.62 -7.68 4.12
N PHE A 373 -1.11 -7.10 3.02
CA PHE A 373 -0.30 -6.36 2.08
C PHE A 373 0.49 -5.26 2.79
N LEU A 374 -0.16 -4.51 3.69
CA LEU A 374 0.46 -3.39 4.39
C LEU A 374 1.41 -3.84 5.50
N CYS A 375 0.96 -4.75 6.38
CA CYS A 375 1.65 -5.12 7.61
C CYS A 375 2.94 -5.92 7.39
N PHE A 376 3.21 -6.46 6.20
CA PHE A 376 4.36 -7.34 5.97
C PHE A 376 5.46 -6.74 5.07
N GLN A 377 5.36 -5.46 4.73
CA GLN A 377 6.39 -4.68 4.02
C GLN A 377 7.35 -3.95 4.98
N SER A 378 8.51 -3.50 4.51
CA SER A 378 9.44 -2.68 5.30
C SER A 378 8.94 -1.24 5.41
N GLY A 379 8.88 -0.68 6.62
CA GLY A 379 8.39 0.68 6.85
C GLY A 379 7.53 0.83 8.12
N THR A 380 7.04 2.03 8.39
CA THR A 380 6.11 2.29 9.50
C THR A 380 4.68 2.20 8.98
N VAL A 381 3.83 1.39 9.61
CA VAL A 381 2.44 1.15 9.16
C VAL A 381 1.53 2.23 9.71
N PHE A 382 0.71 2.84 8.86
CA PHE A 382 -0.35 3.77 9.22
C PHE A 382 -1.70 3.12 8.93
N VAL A 383 -2.54 3.05 9.95
CA VAL A 383 -3.91 2.55 9.90
C VAL A 383 -4.84 3.75 10.05
N TYR A 384 -5.77 3.94 9.13
CA TYR A 384 -6.74 5.03 9.24
C TYR A 384 -8.03 4.57 9.93
N GLN A 385 -8.69 5.47 10.66
CA GLN A 385 -9.92 5.13 11.38
C GLN A 385 -10.97 4.44 10.48
N GLY A 386 -11.37 3.22 10.86
CA GLY A 386 -12.32 2.42 10.11
C GLY A 386 -11.70 1.41 9.15
N GLU A 387 -10.41 1.52 8.82
CA GLU A 387 -9.68 0.53 8.00
C GLU A 387 -9.59 -0.81 8.73
N GLU A 388 -9.35 -0.78 10.04
CA GLU A 388 -9.36 -1.93 10.95
C GLU A 388 -10.74 -2.56 11.09
N LEU A 389 -11.79 -1.80 10.80
CA LEU A 389 -13.17 -2.24 10.77
C LEU A 389 -13.64 -2.59 9.36
N GLY A 390 -12.78 -2.43 8.34
CA GLY A 390 -13.04 -2.54 6.91
C GLY A 390 -14.27 -1.78 6.42
N MET A 391 -14.43 -0.53 6.88
CA MET A 391 -15.47 0.39 6.42
C MET A 391 -15.39 0.60 4.89
N ALA A 392 -16.54 0.78 4.25
CA ALA A 392 -16.64 0.97 2.81
C ALA A 392 -16.82 2.46 2.45
N ASN A 393 -16.65 2.78 1.17
CA ASN A 393 -17.02 4.09 0.61
C ASN A 393 -18.50 4.40 0.85
N MET A 394 -18.86 5.68 0.67
CA MET A 394 -20.26 6.10 0.71
C MET A 394 -21.08 5.28 -0.32
N PRO A 395 -22.34 4.93 -0.04
CA PRO A 395 -23.18 4.19 -0.97
C PRO A 395 -23.34 4.89 -2.33
N LYS A 396 -23.42 4.09 -3.40
CA LYS A 396 -23.43 4.57 -4.80
C LYS A 396 -24.67 5.36 -5.18
N ASP A 397 -25.77 5.11 -4.47
CA ASP A 397 -27.06 5.76 -4.65
C ASP A 397 -27.18 7.06 -3.84
N TRP A 398 -26.18 7.43 -3.04
CA TRP A 398 -26.15 8.72 -2.37
C TRP A 398 -25.94 9.87 -3.38
N GLU A 399 -26.67 10.95 -3.14
CA GLU A 399 -26.68 12.12 -4.01
C GLU A 399 -25.51 13.06 -3.72
N MET A 400 -25.20 13.95 -4.67
CA MET A 400 -24.14 14.97 -4.48
C MET A 400 -24.38 15.85 -3.24
N THR A 401 -25.62 15.95 -2.77
CA THR A 401 -26.00 16.64 -1.53
C THR A 401 -25.44 16.00 -0.26
N GLU A 402 -24.91 14.78 -0.33
CA GLU A 402 -24.27 14.09 0.80
C GLU A 402 -22.79 14.45 0.92
N HIS A 403 -22.18 15.03 -0.12
CA HIS A 403 -20.81 15.52 -0.07
C HIS A 403 -20.71 16.83 0.71
N ARG A 404 -19.59 17.02 1.41
CA ARG A 404 -19.26 18.22 2.20
C ARG A 404 -17.92 18.81 1.79
N ASP A 405 -17.03 17.96 1.30
CA ASP A 405 -15.68 18.32 0.90
C ASP A 405 -15.65 19.35 -0.22
N LEU A 406 -14.89 20.42 0.01
CA LEU A 406 -14.79 21.56 -0.89
C LEU A 406 -14.10 21.19 -2.22
N GLU A 407 -13.15 20.23 -2.22
CA GLU A 407 -12.45 19.75 -3.42
C GLU A 407 -13.49 19.14 -4.39
N THR A 408 -14.33 18.26 -3.86
CA THR A 408 -15.39 17.58 -4.61
C THR A 408 -16.46 18.56 -5.09
N LEU A 409 -16.94 19.46 -4.22
CA LEU A 409 -18.01 20.41 -4.54
C LEU A 409 -17.56 21.48 -5.54
N ASN A 410 -16.35 22.02 -5.42
CA ASN A 410 -15.80 22.98 -6.37
C ASN A 410 -15.58 22.35 -7.74
N HIS A 411 -14.99 21.15 -7.79
CA HIS A 411 -14.80 20.44 -9.05
C HIS A 411 -16.14 20.13 -9.74
N TRP A 412 -17.17 19.76 -8.97
CA TRP A 412 -18.52 19.54 -9.51
C TRP A 412 -19.11 20.80 -10.15
N GLU A 413 -19.03 21.95 -9.48
CA GLU A 413 -19.55 23.20 -10.03
C GLU A 413 -18.74 23.72 -11.21
N GLU A 414 -17.40 23.58 -11.18
CA GLU A 414 -16.55 23.89 -12.33
C GLU A 414 -16.92 23.04 -13.55
N LEU A 415 -17.10 21.73 -13.35
CA LEU A 415 -17.48 20.81 -14.41
C LEU A 415 -18.86 21.14 -15.01
N LYS A 416 -19.83 21.52 -14.18
CA LYS A 416 -21.14 21.99 -14.63
C LYS A 416 -21.05 23.24 -15.49
N GLN A 417 -20.19 24.19 -15.12
CA GLN A 417 -19.98 25.41 -15.87
C GLN A 417 -19.28 25.15 -17.21
N LEU A 418 -18.21 24.34 -17.21
CA LEU A 418 -17.42 24.05 -18.40
C LEU A 418 -18.19 23.21 -19.45
N THR A 419 -19.06 22.31 -19.00
CA THR A 419 -19.77 21.37 -19.88
C THR A 419 -21.19 21.79 -20.20
N GLY A 420 -21.69 22.87 -19.59
CA GLY A 420 -23.11 23.21 -19.65
C GLY A 420 -24.00 22.16 -18.96
N SER A 421 -23.47 21.52 -17.92
CA SER A 421 -24.12 20.43 -17.16
C SER A 421 -24.47 19.20 -18.01
N ASP A 422 -23.54 18.76 -18.86
CA ASP A 422 -23.70 17.55 -19.65
C ASP A 422 -23.86 16.32 -18.73
N ALA A 423 -25.01 15.64 -18.83
CA ALA A 423 -25.35 14.54 -17.94
C ALA A 423 -24.38 13.35 -18.01
N ALA A 424 -23.79 13.07 -19.18
CA ALA A 424 -22.84 11.98 -19.32
C ALA A 424 -21.51 12.30 -18.64
N VAL A 425 -21.06 13.55 -18.72
CA VAL A 425 -19.83 14.01 -18.05
C VAL A 425 -20.02 14.03 -16.53
N LEU A 426 -21.17 14.52 -16.06
CA LEU A 426 -21.51 14.54 -14.64
C LEU A 426 -21.64 13.12 -14.07
N GLU A 427 -22.19 12.17 -14.82
CA GLU A 427 -22.25 10.76 -14.40
C GLU A 427 -20.87 10.11 -14.29
N ILE A 428 -19.93 10.45 -15.18
CA ILE A 428 -18.53 10.01 -15.07
C ILE A 428 -17.92 10.60 -13.79
N ALA A 429 -18.06 11.90 -13.55
CA ALA A 429 -17.53 12.54 -12.34
C ALA A 429 -18.09 11.92 -11.06
N ARG A 430 -19.40 11.63 -11.00
CA ARG A 430 -20.00 10.94 -9.85
C ARG A 430 -19.38 9.57 -9.58
N LYS A 431 -19.08 8.79 -10.63
CA LYS A 431 -18.37 7.51 -10.48
C LYS A 431 -16.96 7.69 -9.92
N GLU A 432 -16.26 8.74 -10.36
CA GLU A 432 -14.92 9.03 -9.87
C GLU A 432 -14.94 9.56 -8.43
N TYR A 433 -15.95 10.35 -8.03
CA TYR A 433 -16.14 10.77 -6.62
C TYR A 433 -16.45 9.58 -5.71
N GLN A 434 -17.30 8.67 -6.17
CA GLN A 434 -17.58 7.40 -5.48
C GLN A 434 -16.33 6.54 -5.27
N LEU A 435 -15.30 6.71 -6.10
CA LEU A 435 -14.03 6.01 -5.96
C LEU A 435 -12.98 6.79 -5.17
N LYS A 436 -12.96 8.13 -5.25
CA LYS A 436 -11.78 8.93 -4.86
C LYS A 436 -12.07 10.14 -3.99
N ALA A 437 -13.32 10.54 -3.80
CA ALA A 437 -13.65 11.72 -2.99
C ALA A 437 -13.21 11.53 -1.54
N ARG A 438 -12.72 12.62 -0.92
CA ARG A 438 -12.21 12.63 0.46
C ARG A 438 -13.30 12.24 1.45
N ASP A 439 -14.57 12.62 1.18
CA ASP A 439 -15.72 12.30 2.04
C ASP A 439 -15.92 10.81 2.30
N ASN A 440 -15.47 9.92 1.41
CA ASN A 440 -15.50 8.47 1.65
C ASN A 440 -14.71 8.05 2.89
N ALA A 441 -13.67 8.82 3.24
CA ALA A 441 -12.85 8.63 4.42
C ALA A 441 -13.44 9.33 5.67
N ARG A 442 -14.40 10.23 5.49
CA ARG A 442 -14.84 11.20 6.50
C ARG A 442 -16.21 10.89 7.08
N THR A 443 -16.88 9.84 6.62
CA THR A 443 -18.10 9.36 7.29
C THR A 443 -17.77 8.93 8.74
N PRO A 444 -18.69 9.12 9.70
CA PRO A 444 -18.40 8.82 11.09
C PRO A 444 -18.04 7.35 11.35
N VAL A 445 -17.13 7.11 12.29
CA VAL A 445 -16.70 5.76 12.68
C VAL A 445 -17.88 4.97 13.24
N GLN A 446 -17.96 3.72 12.83
CA GLN A 446 -19.06 2.82 13.15
C GLN A 446 -18.74 2.05 14.45
N TRP A 447 -19.12 2.61 15.61
CA TRP A 447 -18.81 2.00 16.91
C TRP A 447 -19.71 0.83 17.27
N ASP A 448 -21.02 0.95 17.05
CA ASP A 448 -22.00 -0.08 17.37
C ASP A 448 -23.21 -0.04 16.40
N ASP A 449 -24.26 -0.82 16.70
CA ASP A 449 -25.47 -0.92 15.89
C ASP A 449 -26.60 0.04 16.33
N THR A 450 -26.34 0.93 17.28
CA THR A 450 -27.31 1.93 17.76
C THR A 450 -27.46 3.09 16.76
N LEU A 451 -28.34 4.05 17.04
CA LEU A 451 -28.54 5.18 16.14
C LEU A 451 -27.20 5.90 15.86
N ASN A 452 -26.98 6.31 14.61
CA ASN A 452 -25.73 6.90 14.14
C ASN A 452 -24.49 6.05 14.47
N ALA A 453 -24.62 4.72 14.51
CA ALA A 453 -23.55 3.79 14.84
C ALA A 453 -22.86 4.03 16.19
N GLY A 454 -23.55 4.64 17.15
CA GLY A 454 -22.95 5.02 18.42
C GLY A 454 -21.90 6.14 18.28
N PHE A 455 -21.79 6.81 17.14
CA PHE A 455 -20.90 7.96 16.96
C PHE A 455 -21.38 9.17 17.77
N THR A 456 -22.66 9.54 17.63
CA THR A 456 -23.29 10.70 18.29
C THR A 456 -24.72 10.39 18.74
N THR A 457 -25.18 11.04 19.80
CA THR A 457 -26.60 11.08 20.18
C THR A 457 -27.41 12.15 19.42
N GLY A 458 -26.73 13.08 18.73
CA GLY A 458 -27.32 14.16 17.94
C GLY A 458 -27.50 13.82 16.46
N THR A 459 -27.32 14.82 15.61
CA THR A 459 -27.32 14.65 14.14
C THR A 459 -25.89 14.77 13.64
N PRO A 460 -25.30 13.72 13.05
CA PRO A 460 -23.91 13.78 12.63
C PRO A 460 -23.70 14.81 11.51
N TRP A 461 -22.57 15.52 11.53
CA TRP A 461 -22.22 16.57 10.56
C TRP A 461 -22.19 16.09 9.10
N ILE A 462 -21.87 14.80 8.91
CA ILE A 462 -21.99 14.05 7.68
C ILE A 462 -22.62 12.69 8.02
N ARG A 463 -23.45 12.17 7.11
CA ARG A 463 -24.24 10.96 7.34
C ARG A 463 -23.34 9.73 7.60
N VAL A 464 -23.77 8.86 8.51
CA VAL A 464 -23.14 7.54 8.75
C VAL A 464 -23.54 6.57 7.66
N ASN A 465 -22.61 5.75 7.17
CA ASN A 465 -22.89 4.71 6.18
C ASN A 465 -23.92 3.70 6.69
N ASP A 466 -24.86 3.29 5.84
CA ASP A 466 -26.00 2.47 6.23
C ASP A 466 -25.62 1.04 6.72
N ASP A 467 -24.40 0.56 6.42
CA ASP A 467 -23.89 -0.77 6.79
C ASP A 467 -23.47 -0.92 8.27
N TYR A 468 -23.49 0.16 9.05
CA TYR A 468 -23.08 0.18 10.46
C TYR A 468 -23.83 -0.81 11.35
N LYS A 469 -25.03 -1.25 10.96
CA LYS A 469 -25.79 -2.30 11.67
C LYS A 469 -25.04 -3.62 11.76
N THR A 470 -24.10 -3.86 10.86
CA THR A 470 -23.33 -5.12 10.81
C THR A 470 -21.82 -4.89 10.84
N TRP A 471 -21.33 -3.79 10.26
CA TRP A 471 -19.91 -3.49 10.12
C TRP A 471 -19.50 -2.46 11.17
N ASN A 472 -19.38 -2.85 12.43
CA ASN A 472 -19.04 -1.91 13.50
C ASN A 472 -18.00 -2.49 14.46
N ALA A 473 -17.48 -1.66 15.36
CA ALA A 473 -16.48 -2.08 16.33
C ALA A 473 -17.04 -3.10 17.33
N ALA A 474 -18.27 -2.90 17.83
CA ALA A 474 -18.89 -3.80 18.81
C ALA A 474 -19.06 -5.25 18.32
N THR A 475 -19.23 -5.46 17.00
CA THR A 475 -19.30 -6.80 16.41
C THR A 475 -17.93 -7.41 16.10
N GLN A 476 -16.84 -6.64 16.13
CA GLN A 476 -15.53 -7.07 15.65
C GLN A 476 -14.45 -7.12 16.75
N VAL A 477 -14.48 -6.20 17.71
CA VAL A 477 -13.52 -6.15 18.81
C VAL A 477 -13.74 -7.36 19.72
N ALA A 478 -12.67 -8.09 20.02
CA ALA A 478 -12.71 -9.35 20.75
C ALA A 478 -13.57 -10.45 20.09
N THR A 479 -13.92 -10.30 18.81
CA THR A 479 -14.61 -11.34 18.02
C THR A 479 -13.59 -12.11 17.18
N PRO A 480 -13.35 -13.41 17.47
CA PRO A 480 -12.40 -14.22 16.70
C PRO A 480 -12.73 -14.22 15.21
N GLY A 481 -11.70 -14.07 14.38
CA GLY A 481 -11.86 -14.06 12.93
C GLY A 481 -12.47 -12.78 12.34
N SER A 482 -12.71 -11.73 13.14
CA SER A 482 -13.11 -10.42 12.62
C SER A 482 -11.97 -9.74 11.83
N VAL A 483 -12.26 -8.60 11.17
CA VAL A 483 -11.21 -7.80 10.51
C VAL A 483 -10.34 -7.11 11.55
N PHE A 484 -10.94 -6.63 12.64
CA PHE A 484 -10.21 -6.00 13.75
C PHE A 484 -9.17 -6.94 14.38
N GLU A 485 -9.56 -8.16 14.76
CA GLU A 485 -8.63 -9.11 15.37
C GLU A 485 -7.57 -9.61 14.38
N TYR A 486 -7.86 -9.56 13.07
CA TYR A 486 -6.86 -9.83 12.03
C TYR A 486 -5.78 -8.74 11.97
N TRP A 487 -6.18 -7.46 11.95
CA TRP A 487 -5.25 -6.33 12.02
C TRP A 487 -4.39 -6.40 13.28
N ARG A 488 -5.01 -6.63 14.44
CA ARG A 488 -4.29 -6.82 15.70
C ARG A 488 -3.24 -7.92 15.61
N SER A 489 -3.62 -9.08 15.08
CA SER A 489 -2.70 -10.22 14.92
C SER A 489 -1.56 -9.90 13.95
N ALA A 490 -1.84 -9.21 12.85
CA ALA A 490 -0.83 -8.81 11.87
C ALA A 490 0.18 -7.81 12.46
N LEU A 491 -0.28 -6.84 13.24
CA LEU A 491 0.58 -5.87 13.94
C LEU A 491 1.45 -6.53 15.01
N ILE A 492 0.91 -7.48 15.78
CA ILE A 492 1.69 -8.26 16.75
C ILE A 492 2.77 -9.09 16.04
N LEU A 493 2.38 -9.87 15.03
CA LEU A 493 3.31 -10.72 14.28
C LEU A 493 4.44 -9.92 13.63
N ARG A 494 4.12 -8.72 13.10
CA ARG A 494 5.12 -7.79 12.56
C ARG A 494 6.20 -7.45 13.58
N LYS A 495 5.84 -7.21 14.85
CA LYS A 495 6.77 -6.89 15.94
C LYS A 495 7.56 -8.10 16.42
N GLU A 496 6.91 -9.26 16.51
CA GLU A 496 7.57 -10.52 16.89
C GLU A 496 8.63 -10.96 15.87
N LEU A 497 8.36 -10.75 14.57
CA LEU A 497 9.25 -11.09 13.47
C LEU A 497 10.00 -9.88 12.91
N LYS A 498 10.32 -8.89 13.76
CA LYS A 498 10.85 -7.59 13.32
C LYS A 498 12.11 -7.67 12.47
N ASP A 499 13.02 -8.60 12.74
CA ASP A 499 14.26 -8.72 11.97
C ASP A 499 14.01 -9.10 10.50
N THR A 500 12.90 -9.80 10.22
CA THR A 500 12.50 -10.19 8.87
C THR A 500 11.50 -9.20 8.29
N ILE A 501 10.44 -8.87 9.03
CA ILE A 501 9.31 -8.08 8.52
C ILE A 501 9.59 -6.58 8.56
N ILE A 502 10.29 -6.07 9.58
CA ILE A 502 10.56 -4.63 9.70
C ILE A 502 11.90 -4.34 9.05
N TYR A 503 12.95 -5.09 9.38
CA TYR A 503 14.32 -4.79 8.97
C TYR A 503 14.88 -5.64 7.83
N GLY A 504 14.11 -6.63 7.35
CA GLY A 504 14.55 -7.52 6.27
C GLY A 504 14.52 -6.86 4.90
N ASP A 505 15.27 -7.43 3.96
CA ASP A 505 15.28 -7.01 2.55
C ASP A 505 13.96 -7.33 1.83
N PHE A 506 13.84 -6.96 0.56
CA PHE A 506 12.64 -7.16 -0.26
C PHE A 506 13.00 -7.71 -1.64
N GLU A 507 12.32 -8.78 -2.07
CA GLU A 507 12.43 -9.35 -3.42
C GLU A 507 11.03 -9.57 -4.02
N MET A 508 10.70 -8.86 -5.10
CA MET A 508 9.50 -9.15 -5.89
C MET A 508 9.67 -10.49 -6.63
N LEU A 509 8.74 -11.44 -6.46
CA LEU A 509 8.90 -12.81 -6.98
C LEU A 509 8.21 -13.05 -8.33
N ASP A 510 7.08 -12.38 -8.58
CA ASP A 510 6.26 -12.62 -9.78
C ASP A 510 5.78 -11.29 -10.37
N ALA A 511 6.72 -10.46 -10.82
CA ALA A 511 6.46 -9.07 -11.21
C ALA A 511 5.41 -8.91 -12.33
N GLU A 512 5.36 -9.87 -13.27
CA GLU A 512 4.52 -9.81 -14.48
C GLU A 512 3.09 -10.34 -14.28
N ASN A 513 2.78 -10.93 -13.13
CA ASN A 513 1.49 -11.59 -12.91
C ASN A 513 0.38 -10.60 -12.52
N ASP A 514 -0.69 -10.50 -13.29
CA ASP A 514 -1.75 -9.53 -13.01
C ASP A 514 -2.66 -9.90 -11.81
N ASP A 515 -2.51 -11.11 -11.29
CA ASP A 515 -3.41 -11.80 -10.36
C ASP A 515 -2.76 -12.14 -9.01
N ILE A 516 -1.45 -11.91 -8.86
CA ILE A 516 -0.67 -12.41 -7.72
C ILE A 516 0.35 -11.35 -7.31
N PHE A 517 0.20 -10.75 -6.13
CA PHE A 517 1.22 -9.87 -5.57
C PHE A 517 2.16 -10.65 -4.62
N ALA A 518 3.27 -11.19 -5.13
CA ALA A 518 4.15 -12.03 -4.32
C ALA A 518 5.54 -11.39 -4.12
N TYR A 519 6.00 -11.34 -2.87
CA TYR A 519 7.35 -10.88 -2.52
C TYR A 519 7.93 -11.68 -1.35
N ALA A 520 9.26 -11.77 -1.27
CA ALA A 520 9.99 -12.33 -0.14
C ALA A 520 10.60 -11.25 0.73
N ARG A 521 10.77 -11.57 2.03
CA ARG A 521 11.48 -10.75 3.03
C ARG A 521 12.50 -11.63 3.73
N SER A 522 13.74 -11.19 3.89
CA SER A 522 14.76 -11.98 4.56
C SER A 522 15.68 -11.15 5.47
N ASN A 523 16.13 -11.76 6.57
CA ASN A 523 17.08 -11.15 7.49
C ASN A 523 18.52 -11.41 6.98
N GLY A 524 19.09 -10.41 6.29
CA GLY A 524 20.52 -10.22 6.07
C GLY A 524 21.34 -11.41 5.56
N ASN A 525 21.34 -11.67 4.23
CA ASN A 525 22.57 -11.99 3.48
C ASN A 525 22.36 -11.92 1.94
N PRO A 526 22.77 -10.83 1.26
CA PRO A 526 22.74 -10.75 -0.20
C PRO A 526 23.62 -11.79 -0.92
N GLN A 527 24.60 -12.41 -0.23
CA GLN A 527 25.55 -13.36 -0.82
C GLN A 527 25.18 -14.84 -0.62
N HIS A 528 24.06 -15.15 0.03
CA HIS A 528 23.59 -16.53 0.21
C HIS A 528 22.16 -16.70 -0.32
N HIS A 529 22.00 -16.53 -1.64
CA HIS A 529 20.83 -16.98 -2.42
C HIS A 529 20.63 -18.51 -2.36
N GLY A 530 20.39 -19.07 -1.19
CA GLY A 530 20.14 -20.51 -1.08
C GLY A 530 19.37 -20.99 0.13
N THR A 531 19.01 -20.16 1.11
CA THR A 531 18.11 -20.64 2.19
C THR A 531 16.99 -19.63 2.31
N ARG A 532 15.95 -19.85 1.50
CA ARG A 532 14.77 -18.99 1.39
C ARG A 532 13.97 -19.08 2.68
N TYR A 533 13.44 -17.96 3.12
CA TYR A 533 12.37 -17.87 4.10
C TYR A 533 11.31 -16.97 3.40
N SER A 534 10.39 -17.53 2.59
CA SER A 534 9.43 -16.77 1.74
C SER A 534 7.99 -16.74 2.28
N PRO A 535 7.33 -15.58 2.37
CA PRO A 535 5.88 -15.45 2.19
C PRO A 535 5.50 -15.33 0.70
N ILE A 536 4.30 -15.78 0.28
CA ILE A 536 3.72 -15.56 -1.07
C ILE A 536 2.29 -15.02 -0.85
N PHE A 537 1.93 -13.90 -1.49
CA PHE A 537 0.57 -13.38 -1.50
C PHE A 537 -0.03 -13.45 -2.91
N THR A 538 -1.34 -13.69 -3.00
CA THR A 538 -2.15 -13.80 -4.23
C THR A 538 -3.30 -12.78 -4.18
N LEU A 539 -3.58 -12.04 -5.26
CA LEU A 539 -4.60 -10.98 -5.35
C LEU A 539 -5.34 -11.09 -6.69
N ARG A 540 -6.49 -11.78 -6.77
CA ARG A 540 -7.23 -12.00 -8.04
C ARG A 540 -8.51 -11.18 -8.14
N ASP A 541 -8.74 -10.58 -9.31
CA ASP A 541 -9.88 -9.69 -9.58
C ASP A 541 -11.15 -10.39 -10.07
N THR A 542 -12.26 -9.96 -9.48
CA THR A 542 -13.67 -10.00 -9.90
C THR A 542 -14.42 -11.34 -10.01
N TRP A 543 -15.28 -11.56 -9.00
CA TRP A 543 -16.59 -12.22 -9.12
C TRP A 543 -16.61 -13.68 -9.60
N SER A 544 -16.12 -14.61 -8.76
CA SER A 544 -16.83 -15.85 -8.42
C SER A 544 -16.04 -16.67 -7.38
N LEU A 545 -16.62 -16.79 -6.19
CA LEU A 545 -16.25 -17.70 -5.10
C LEU A 545 -14.91 -17.42 -4.38
N ALA A 546 -15.02 -17.42 -3.05
CA ALA A 546 -13.93 -17.34 -2.11
C ALA A 546 -12.86 -18.44 -2.30
N LEU A 547 -11.63 -18.12 -1.88
CA LEU A 547 -10.62 -19.06 -1.38
C LEU A 547 -10.20 -20.24 -2.28
N ARG A 548 -9.01 -20.10 -2.89
CA ARG A 548 -8.01 -21.19 -2.90
C ARG A 548 -6.61 -20.63 -2.64
N SER A 549 -6.32 -20.49 -1.34
CA SER A 549 -5.02 -20.70 -0.67
C SER A 549 -3.75 -20.02 -1.23
N LEU A 550 -3.30 -19.01 -0.50
CA LEU A 550 -2.03 -18.94 0.25
C LEU A 550 -0.91 -19.91 -0.17
N ALA A 551 0.28 -19.37 -0.41
CA ALA A 551 1.53 -20.11 -0.19
C ALA A 551 2.44 -19.26 0.71
N VAL A 552 3.05 -19.84 1.73
CA VAL A 552 4.22 -19.30 2.40
C VAL A 552 5.22 -20.43 2.27
N MET A 553 6.36 -20.18 1.62
CA MET A 553 7.45 -21.15 1.57
C MET A 553 8.71 -20.57 2.17
N LEU A 554 8.89 -20.82 3.46
CA LEU A 554 10.22 -20.90 4.03
C LEU A 554 10.87 -22.20 3.54
N GLY A 555 11.99 -22.09 2.82
CA GLY A 555 12.61 -23.14 2.04
C GLY A 555 13.67 -23.94 2.79
N LEU A 556 13.76 -25.22 2.43
CA LEU A 556 15.01 -25.97 2.44
C LEU A 556 15.31 -26.44 1.01
N ARG A 557 16.59 -26.29 0.63
CA ARG A 557 17.14 -26.53 -0.70
C ARG A 557 16.80 -27.95 -1.20
N HIS A 558 16.10 -28.04 -2.33
CA HIS A 558 16.60 -28.59 -3.60
C HIS A 558 15.54 -28.34 -4.68
N LEU A 559 15.58 -27.12 -5.21
CA LEU A 559 14.84 -26.71 -6.40
C LEU A 559 15.68 -27.04 -7.63
N THR A 560 15.26 -28.06 -8.38
CA THR A 560 15.25 -27.98 -9.83
C THR A 560 13.94 -28.59 -10.28
N GLU A 561 13.08 -27.76 -10.88
CA GLU A 561 11.75 -28.09 -11.46
C GLU A 561 10.48 -27.56 -10.76
N ALA A 562 10.54 -26.42 -10.06
CA ALA A 562 9.40 -25.48 -10.02
C ALA A 562 9.17 -24.75 -11.36
N LYS A 563 9.65 -25.30 -12.48
CA LYS A 563 9.48 -24.72 -13.81
C LYS A 563 8.71 -25.70 -14.66
N ARG A 564 7.39 -25.55 -14.59
CA ARG A 564 6.40 -25.73 -15.66
C ARG A 564 5.07 -25.93 -14.96
N SER A 565 4.51 -24.83 -14.46
CA SER A 565 3.26 -24.82 -13.70
C SER A 565 2.13 -25.44 -14.53
N LYS A 566 1.98 -26.74 -14.30
CA LYS A 566 0.90 -27.69 -14.58
C LYS A 566 0.49 -28.02 -16.03
N ILE A 567 0.63 -27.17 -17.04
CA ILE A 567 0.08 -27.51 -18.38
C ILE A 567 1.15 -27.86 -19.44
N TYR A 568 2.42 -27.54 -19.20
CA TYR A 568 3.50 -27.94 -20.12
C TYR A 568 4.08 -29.34 -19.81
N TRP A 569 3.56 -30.05 -18.79
CA TRP A 569 4.12 -31.31 -18.30
C TRP A 569 3.29 -32.56 -18.64
N GLU A 570 2.00 -32.45 -18.95
CA GLU A 570 1.16 -33.65 -19.11
C GLU A 570 1.21 -34.30 -20.51
N GLU A 571 1.80 -33.66 -21.53
CA GLU A 571 1.76 -34.20 -22.90
C GLU A 571 3.04 -34.86 -23.45
N ILE A 572 4.20 -34.76 -22.79
CA ILE A 572 5.47 -35.18 -23.44
C ILE A 572 6.14 -36.45 -22.89
N CYS A 573 5.88 -36.93 -21.67
CA CYS A 573 6.67 -38.07 -21.16
C CYS A 573 5.91 -39.04 -20.27
N LEU A 574 5.34 -40.09 -20.86
CA LEU A 574 5.50 -41.45 -20.33
C LEU A 574 5.72 -42.41 -21.51
N PRO A 575 6.74 -43.28 -21.42
CA PRO A 575 6.46 -44.71 -21.52
C PRO A 575 7.27 -45.51 -20.44
N PRO A 576 7.16 -46.85 -20.33
CA PRO A 576 6.60 -47.58 -19.20
C PRO A 576 7.72 -48.24 -18.31
N PRO A 577 7.39 -49.01 -17.24
CA PRO A 577 8.26 -49.20 -16.08
C PRO A 577 9.30 -50.31 -16.25
N ARG A 578 10.42 -50.27 -15.48
CA ARG A 578 11.12 -51.47 -14.93
C ARG A 578 12.32 -51.20 -13.97
N THR A 579 12.23 -51.84 -12.80
CA THR A 579 13.23 -52.56 -11.94
C THR A 579 14.55 -51.91 -11.46
N THR A 580 14.69 -51.82 -10.13
CA THR A 580 15.87 -51.45 -9.29
C THR A 580 16.83 -52.64 -9.01
N PRO A 581 18.07 -52.39 -8.50
CA PRO A 581 18.37 -52.76 -7.10
C PRO A 581 19.32 -51.82 -6.27
N GLN A 582 19.37 -52.09 -4.94
CA GLN A 582 19.73 -51.32 -3.70
C GLN A 582 21.20 -50.90 -3.38
N LEU A 583 21.43 -49.90 -2.49
CA LEU A 583 22.06 -50.03 -1.11
C LEU A 583 22.50 -48.73 -0.33
N ALA A 584 21.99 -48.60 0.92
CA ALA A 584 22.52 -48.19 2.28
C ALA A 584 23.22 -46.82 2.67
N PRO A 585 23.04 -46.32 3.94
CA PRO A 585 23.19 -44.90 4.36
C PRO A 585 24.38 -44.56 5.32
N LYS A 586 24.71 -43.26 5.53
CA LYS A 586 25.55 -42.78 6.66
C LYS A 586 25.17 -41.39 7.24
N LYS A 587 25.32 -41.27 8.58
CA LYS A 587 24.92 -40.21 9.55
C LYS A 587 25.67 -38.85 9.48
N PRO A 588 25.09 -37.75 10.01
CA PRO A 588 25.68 -36.41 10.05
C PRO A 588 26.42 -36.06 11.36
N SER A 589 27.30 -35.05 11.32
CA SER A 589 27.94 -34.41 12.48
C SER A 589 27.49 -32.96 12.67
N SER A 590 27.15 -32.63 13.92
CA SER A 590 26.60 -31.37 14.44
C SER A 590 27.57 -30.20 14.53
N SER A 591 27.07 -28.95 14.40
CA SER A 591 26.97 -27.97 15.51
C SER A 591 26.81 -26.52 15.02
N SER A 592 25.67 -25.90 15.30
CA SER A 592 25.47 -24.44 15.39
C SER A 592 24.21 -24.18 16.24
N PRO A 593 24.19 -23.13 17.10
CA PRO A 593 23.09 -22.89 18.03
C PRO A 593 21.89 -22.32 17.27
N VAL A 594 20.77 -23.05 17.32
CA VAL A 594 19.43 -22.59 16.95
C VAL A 594 18.88 -21.82 18.14
N ILE A 595 18.33 -20.63 17.92
CA ILE A 595 17.45 -19.99 18.91
C ILE A 595 16.14 -20.77 18.84
N THR A 596 15.90 -21.64 19.81
CA THR A 596 14.67 -22.42 19.93
C THR A 596 13.68 -21.59 20.76
N LEU A 597 12.49 -21.33 20.22
CA LEU A 597 11.34 -20.91 21.02
C LEU A 597 11.08 -21.98 22.08
N THR A 598 10.80 -21.57 23.32
CA THR A 598 10.51 -22.52 24.40
C THR A 598 9.09 -23.07 24.25
N GLU A 599 8.80 -24.24 24.82
CA GLU A 599 7.42 -24.78 24.87
C GLU A 599 6.43 -23.76 25.47
N ALA A 600 6.89 -22.94 26.42
CA ALA A 600 6.09 -21.86 27.01
C ALA A 600 5.76 -20.73 26.02
N ASP A 601 6.63 -20.45 25.04
CA ASP A 601 6.37 -19.47 23.98
C ASP A 601 5.35 -20.01 22.96
N LEU A 602 5.45 -21.31 22.63
CA LEU A 602 4.53 -22.01 21.73
C LEU A 602 3.13 -22.18 22.35
N ASP A 603 3.04 -22.53 23.63
CA ASP A 603 1.78 -22.66 24.34
C ASP A 603 1.04 -21.32 24.45
N ARG A 604 1.78 -20.23 24.60
CA ARG A 604 1.22 -18.86 24.66
C ARG A 604 0.66 -18.40 23.31
N VAL A 605 1.33 -18.77 22.21
CA VAL A 605 0.80 -18.56 20.85
C VAL A 605 -0.46 -19.38 20.61
N LYS A 606 -0.50 -20.66 21.05
CA LYS A 606 -1.69 -21.54 20.95
C LYS A 606 -2.89 -21.04 21.77
N GLU A 607 -2.64 -20.48 22.95
CA GLU A 607 -3.68 -19.94 23.84
C GLU A 607 -4.29 -18.65 23.26
N LEU A 608 -3.51 -17.83 22.55
CA LEU A 608 -3.95 -16.60 21.90
C LEU A 608 -4.80 -16.81 20.63
N ILE A 609 -4.74 -18.01 20.02
CA ILE A 609 -5.32 -18.28 18.69
C ILE A 609 -6.42 -19.36 18.66
N SER A 610 -6.80 -19.91 19.82
CA SER A 610 -7.82 -20.97 19.88
C SER A 610 -9.25 -20.40 19.90
N PRO A 611 -10.17 -20.82 19.01
CA PRO A 611 -11.57 -20.40 19.07
C PRO A 611 -12.30 -21.04 20.26
N PRO A 612 -13.25 -20.35 20.93
CA PRO A 612 -14.03 -20.94 22.00
C PRO A 612 -15.04 -21.97 21.47
N ALA A 613 -15.26 -23.02 22.26
CA ALA A 613 -16.26 -24.05 22.01
C ALA A 613 -17.69 -23.48 22.23
N THR A 614 -18.26 -22.86 21.21
CA THR A 614 -19.70 -22.53 21.18
C THR A 614 -20.26 -22.80 19.80
N PRO A 615 -21.40 -23.52 19.66
CA PRO A 615 -21.94 -23.88 18.36
C PRO A 615 -22.59 -22.67 17.67
N TYR A 616 -22.32 -22.51 16.38
CA TYR A 616 -22.92 -21.52 15.49
C TYR A 616 -24.41 -21.82 15.26
N ALA A 617 -25.26 -21.46 16.21
CA ALA A 617 -26.71 -21.50 16.01
C ALA A 617 -27.18 -20.15 15.46
N ASN A 618 -27.72 -20.16 14.23
CA ASN A 618 -28.59 -19.13 13.61
C ASN A 618 -28.02 -18.26 12.46
N LEU A 619 -27.02 -18.72 11.72
CA LEU A 619 -26.79 -18.18 10.36
C LEU A 619 -27.51 -19.10 9.36
N GLU A 620 -28.38 -18.54 8.51
CA GLU A 620 -28.91 -19.28 7.35
C GLU A 620 -27.76 -19.51 6.37
N VAL A 621 -27.25 -20.74 6.40
CA VAL A 621 -26.16 -21.21 5.55
C VAL A 621 -26.75 -21.57 4.17
N PRO A 622 -26.23 -21.00 3.06
CA PRO A 622 -26.60 -21.43 1.71
C PRO A 622 -26.51 -22.95 1.56
N GLU A 623 -27.43 -23.57 0.80
CA GLU A 623 -27.59 -25.03 0.69
C GLU A 623 -26.29 -25.78 0.31
N GLU A 624 -25.35 -25.08 -0.32
CA GLU A 624 -24.00 -25.56 -0.71
C GLU A 624 -23.03 -25.71 0.48
N LEU A 625 -23.24 -24.97 1.57
CA LEU A 625 -22.43 -24.98 2.80
C LEU A 625 -23.10 -25.79 3.93
N ALA A 626 -24.38 -26.13 3.81
CA ALA A 626 -25.17 -26.86 4.82
C ALA A 626 -24.70 -28.32 5.06
N ASN A 627 -23.84 -28.85 4.18
CA ASN A 627 -23.31 -30.21 4.27
C ASN A 627 -21.92 -30.29 4.91
N LEU A 628 -21.34 -29.17 5.36
CA LEU A 628 -20.08 -29.16 6.09
C LEU A 628 -20.38 -29.29 7.59
N LYS A 629 -19.69 -30.22 8.26
CA LYS A 629 -19.81 -30.38 9.71
C LYS A 629 -19.11 -29.22 10.42
N ASP A 630 -19.56 -28.84 11.61
CA ASP A 630 -18.95 -27.76 12.41
C ASP A 630 -17.43 -27.96 12.62
N GLU A 631 -17.01 -29.22 12.70
CA GLU A 631 -15.62 -29.67 12.81
C GLU A 631 -14.79 -29.51 11.52
N ASP A 632 -15.36 -29.02 10.42
CA ASP A 632 -14.67 -28.71 9.16
C ASP A 632 -14.62 -27.20 8.83
N LEU A 633 -15.30 -26.35 9.59
CA LEU A 633 -15.34 -24.89 9.38
C LEU A 633 -13.98 -24.20 9.64
N TRP A 634 -13.13 -24.77 10.51
CA TRP A 634 -11.77 -24.26 10.78
C TRP A 634 -10.85 -24.29 9.56
N ARG A 635 -11.18 -25.06 8.52
CA ARG A 635 -10.41 -25.13 7.25
C ARG A 635 -10.58 -23.87 6.39
N TYR A 636 -11.48 -22.97 6.77
CA TYR A 636 -11.79 -21.74 6.05
C TYR A 636 -11.32 -20.48 6.78
N ASP A 637 -10.64 -20.63 7.92
CA ASP A 637 -9.87 -19.54 8.53
C ASP A 637 -8.41 -19.60 8.03
N PRO A 638 -7.96 -18.66 7.17
CA PRO A 638 -6.62 -18.65 6.62
C PRO A 638 -5.53 -18.57 7.70
N MET A 639 -5.85 -17.97 8.85
CA MET A 639 -4.89 -17.78 9.94
C MET A 639 -4.69 -19.07 10.74
N THR A 640 -5.77 -19.75 11.15
CA THR A 640 -5.72 -21.06 11.82
C THR A 640 -5.01 -22.12 10.96
N TRP A 641 -5.22 -22.14 9.64
CA TRP A 641 -4.55 -23.11 8.76
C TRP A 641 -3.05 -22.86 8.62
N THR A 642 -2.64 -21.59 8.45
CA THR A 642 -1.22 -21.20 8.36
C THR A 642 -0.49 -21.54 9.65
N LEU A 643 -1.10 -21.25 10.81
CA LEU A 643 -0.48 -21.42 12.11
C LEU A 643 -0.46 -22.90 12.56
N LYS A 644 -1.52 -23.68 12.31
CA LYS A 644 -1.51 -25.13 12.60
C LYS A 644 -0.49 -25.88 11.75
N TYR A 645 -0.40 -25.55 10.46
CA TYR A 645 0.62 -26.13 9.57
C TYR A 645 2.04 -25.75 10.01
N CYS A 646 2.29 -24.50 10.41
CA CYS A 646 3.57 -24.08 10.98
C CYS A 646 3.89 -24.80 12.30
N THR A 647 2.90 -25.03 13.16
CA THR A 647 3.06 -25.71 14.46
C THR A 647 3.36 -27.20 14.28
N ASP A 648 2.60 -27.90 13.43
CA ASP A 648 2.80 -29.33 13.13
C ASP A 648 4.17 -29.59 12.44
N LEU A 649 4.68 -28.63 11.67
CA LEU A 649 6.03 -28.67 11.06
C LEU A 649 7.16 -28.40 12.06
N MET A 650 6.91 -27.62 13.09
CA MET A 650 7.89 -27.31 14.14
C MET A 650 7.97 -28.42 15.20
N GLU A 651 6.90 -29.20 15.40
CA GLU A 651 6.82 -30.29 16.40
C GLU A 651 7.20 -31.68 15.86
N ALA A 652 7.28 -31.87 14.54
CA ALA A 652 7.64 -33.16 13.97
C ALA A 652 9.14 -33.48 14.17
N PRO A 653 9.50 -34.60 14.86
CA PRO A 653 10.87 -35.11 14.80
C PRO A 653 11.21 -35.38 13.33
N GLY A 654 12.39 -34.95 12.88
CA GLY A 654 12.76 -34.80 11.46
C GLY A 654 12.56 -36.00 10.51
N ASP A 655 12.10 -37.15 11.01
CA ASP A 655 11.82 -38.37 10.26
C ASP A 655 10.34 -38.82 10.28
N ALA A 656 9.41 -38.14 10.98
CA ALA A 656 8.03 -38.63 11.23
C ALA A 656 6.88 -37.91 10.49
N ALA A 657 7.17 -36.90 9.66
CA ALA A 657 6.14 -36.13 8.97
C ALA A 657 5.24 -36.82 7.90
N PRO A 658 5.41 -38.08 7.44
CA PRO A 658 4.52 -38.62 6.40
C PRO A 658 3.30 -39.45 6.87
N GLU A 659 3.05 -39.68 8.17
CA GLU A 659 2.03 -40.68 8.58
C GLU A 659 0.65 -40.16 9.05
N ILE A 660 0.39 -38.85 9.05
CA ILE A 660 -0.89 -38.30 9.54
C ILE A 660 -1.93 -38.15 8.40
N LEU A 661 -2.16 -39.18 7.56
CA LEU A 661 -3.23 -39.17 6.55
C LEU A 661 -4.00 -40.51 6.44
N PRO A 662 -5.31 -40.49 6.10
CA PRO A 662 -6.15 -41.68 6.09
C PRO A 662 -5.77 -42.70 5.00
N PRO A 663 -6.17 -43.98 5.15
CA PRO A 663 -5.67 -45.12 4.35
C PRO A 663 -5.96 -45.11 2.84
N SER A 664 -6.74 -44.16 2.31
CA SER A 664 -7.08 -44.08 0.88
C SER A 664 -6.00 -43.42 0.01
N LEU A 665 -4.90 -42.95 0.60
CA LEU A 665 -3.80 -42.27 -0.09
C LEU A 665 -2.44 -42.94 0.17
N ARG A 666 -2.36 -44.28 0.06
CA ARG A 666 -1.08 -44.98 0.11
C ARG A 666 -0.61 -45.40 -1.28
N LEU A 667 0.55 -44.90 -1.71
CA LEU A 667 1.37 -45.55 -2.74
C LEU A 667 2.88 -45.36 -2.48
N VAL A 668 3.47 -46.47 -2.05
CA VAL A 668 4.85 -46.99 -2.21
C VAL A 668 6.03 -46.03 -1.96
N HIS A 669 6.66 -46.23 -0.81
CA HIS A 669 7.98 -45.73 -0.41
C HIS A 669 9.11 -46.25 -1.33
N VAL A 670 9.98 -45.36 -1.82
CA VAL A 670 11.34 -45.69 -2.26
C VAL A 670 12.31 -44.63 -1.72
N ARG A 671 13.21 -45.01 -0.80
CA ARG A 671 14.34 -44.18 -0.33
C ARG A 671 15.50 -44.27 -1.33
N SER A 672 16.21 -43.16 -1.57
CA SER A 672 17.45 -43.13 -2.35
C SER A 672 18.59 -42.45 -1.58
N ASP A 673 19.59 -43.23 -1.17
CA ASP A 673 20.92 -42.73 -0.78
C ASP A 673 21.95 -43.47 -1.67
N ALA A 674 22.83 -42.74 -2.41
CA ALA A 674 24.24 -43.09 -2.68
C ALA A 674 24.97 -42.05 -3.61
N PRO A 675 26.32 -41.86 -3.51
CA PRO A 675 27.08 -40.69 -3.99
C PRO A 675 28.08 -40.99 -5.14
N TYR A 676 28.61 -39.96 -5.85
CA TYR A 676 29.88 -40.06 -6.61
C TYR A 676 30.70 -38.75 -6.69
N ASN A 677 32.03 -38.95 -6.55
CA ASN A 677 33.16 -37.99 -6.54
C ASN A 677 33.45 -37.31 -7.87
N ILE A 678 34.03 -36.09 -7.82
CA ILE A 678 34.97 -35.61 -8.86
C ILE A 678 36.25 -35.05 -8.22
N ARG A 679 37.37 -35.44 -8.83
CA ARG A 679 38.77 -35.21 -8.47
C ARG A 679 39.26 -33.79 -8.82
N ASN A 680 40.12 -33.28 -7.93
CA ASN A 680 41.23 -32.32 -8.04
C ASN A 680 41.52 -31.64 -9.42
N PRO A 681 41.60 -30.28 -9.48
CA PRO A 681 42.01 -29.54 -10.66
C PRO A 681 43.53 -29.29 -10.66
N SER A 682 44.27 -29.95 -11.54
CA SER A 682 45.65 -29.53 -11.89
C SER A 682 46.15 -30.30 -13.12
N ALA A 683 45.82 -29.80 -14.32
CA ALA A 683 46.60 -29.99 -15.54
C ALA A 683 45.95 -29.20 -16.68
N LEU A 684 46.51 -28.06 -17.06
CA LEU A 684 47.06 -27.79 -18.40
C LEU A 684 47.55 -26.31 -18.49
N PRO A 685 48.63 -26.02 -19.24
CA PRO A 685 49.44 -24.79 -19.19
C PRO A 685 48.90 -23.64 -20.07
N PRO A 686 49.41 -22.39 -19.91
CA PRO A 686 48.88 -21.20 -20.57
C PRO A 686 49.34 -21.09 -22.04
N ILE A 687 48.51 -20.50 -22.90
CA ILE A 687 48.89 -20.10 -24.26
C ILE A 687 49.18 -18.59 -24.27
N PRO A 688 50.30 -18.12 -24.88
CA PRO A 688 50.75 -16.72 -24.81
C PRO A 688 50.15 -15.80 -25.87
N GLU A 689 50.29 -14.50 -25.62
CA GLU A 689 49.93 -13.36 -26.48
C GLU A 689 50.68 -13.36 -27.82
N ASP A 690 49.96 -12.98 -28.89
CA ASP A 690 50.37 -12.14 -30.04
C ASP A 690 49.81 -12.61 -31.40
N LYS A 691 49.24 -11.63 -32.13
CA LYS A 691 48.80 -11.60 -33.56
C LYS A 691 47.32 -11.79 -33.88
N ALA A 692 46.67 -10.64 -34.04
CA ALA A 692 45.51 -10.43 -34.90
C ALA A 692 45.86 -10.57 -36.41
N THR A 693 44.79 -10.81 -37.20
CA THR A 693 44.48 -10.37 -38.60
C THR A 693 44.16 -11.52 -39.57
N ASP A 694 42.87 -11.76 -39.81
CA ASP A 694 42.19 -11.62 -41.12
C ASP A 694 40.78 -12.24 -41.09
N ALA A 695 39.75 -11.43 -41.34
CA ALA A 695 38.33 -11.81 -41.34
C ALA A 695 37.89 -12.42 -42.70
N PRO A 696 36.72 -13.10 -42.80
CA PRO A 696 35.46 -12.35 -42.98
C PRO A 696 34.22 -12.91 -42.22
N GLN A 697 33.46 -11.96 -41.66
CA GLN A 697 32.02 -11.98 -41.33
C GLN A 697 31.34 -13.35 -41.10
N GLU A 698 31.34 -13.82 -39.86
CA GLU A 698 30.38 -14.84 -39.41
C GLU A 698 29.03 -14.18 -39.12
N LEU A 699 28.05 -14.50 -39.96
CA LEU A 699 26.64 -14.27 -39.71
C LEU A 699 26.24 -14.91 -38.38
N SER A 700 25.54 -14.14 -37.53
CA SER A 700 25.03 -14.62 -36.26
C SER A 700 24.18 -15.88 -36.44
N HIS A 701 24.26 -16.80 -35.48
CA HIS A 701 23.50 -18.04 -35.37
C HIS A 701 22.01 -17.87 -35.70
N GLU A 702 21.44 -16.70 -35.41
CA GLU A 702 20.07 -16.32 -35.70
C GLU A 702 19.73 -16.29 -37.20
N THR A 703 20.67 -15.88 -38.07
CA THR A 703 20.45 -15.80 -39.52
C THR A 703 20.50 -17.18 -40.17
N GLN A 704 21.37 -18.08 -39.65
CA GLN A 704 21.46 -19.47 -40.09
C GLN A 704 20.18 -20.26 -39.74
N VAL A 705 19.63 -20.02 -38.55
CA VAL A 705 18.38 -20.64 -38.08
C VAL A 705 17.17 -20.16 -38.88
N ARG A 706 17.13 -18.87 -39.29
CA ARG A 706 16.06 -18.34 -40.16
C ARG A 706 16.12 -18.89 -41.59
N ALA A 707 17.31 -19.09 -42.16
CA ALA A 707 17.48 -19.71 -43.48
C ALA A 707 17.05 -21.20 -43.48
N ASN A 708 17.36 -21.94 -42.41
CA ASN A 708 16.96 -23.34 -42.28
C ASN A 708 15.45 -23.52 -42.01
N ARG A 709 14.80 -22.56 -41.34
CA ARG A 709 13.34 -22.52 -41.20
C ARG A 709 12.61 -22.25 -42.52
N ALA A 710 13.17 -21.40 -43.38
CA ALA A 710 12.59 -21.07 -44.68
C ALA A 710 12.65 -22.24 -45.67
N ASN A 711 13.68 -23.09 -45.59
CA ASN A 711 13.84 -24.24 -46.48
C ASN A 711 13.03 -25.48 -46.06
N SER A 712 12.65 -25.59 -44.78
CA SER A 712 11.75 -26.65 -44.28
C SER A 712 10.30 -26.54 -44.77
N ILE A 713 9.88 -25.39 -45.31
CA ILE A 713 8.49 -25.11 -45.70
C ILE A 713 8.19 -25.56 -47.15
N LYS A 714 9.21 -25.85 -47.98
CA LYS A 714 9.03 -26.20 -49.40
C LYS A 714 9.40 -27.65 -49.71
N GLY A 715 8.90 -28.58 -48.91
CA GLY A 715 9.21 -30.02 -48.96
C GLY A 715 9.54 -30.56 -50.36
N ASN A 716 10.83 -30.84 -50.59
CA ASN A 716 11.31 -31.91 -51.47
C ASN A 716 12.81 -32.17 -51.23
N GLU A 717 13.06 -33.42 -50.83
CA GLU A 717 14.22 -34.30 -51.03
C GLU A 717 15.63 -34.02 -50.46
N THR A 718 16.07 -35.07 -49.73
CA THR A 718 17.42 -35.59 -49.49
C THR A 718 18.40 -34.80 -48.62
N LEU A 719 18.32 -35.04 -47.30
CA LEU A 719 19.41 -34.79 -46.37
C LEU A 719 20.36 -36.00 -46.30
N ASN A 720 21.64 -35.66 -46.44
CA ASN A 720 22.88 -36.43 -46.34
C ASN A 720 22.85 -37.63 -45.34
N PRO A 721 23.24 -38.87 -45.74
CA PRO A 721 23.01 -40.11 -44.96
C PRO A 721 23.97 -40.35 -43.78
N HIS A 722 24.51 -39.30 -43.15
CA HIS A 722 25.46 -39.45 -42.03
C HIS A 722 24.88 -39.29 -40.63
N TYR A 723 23.56 -39.20 -40.47
CA TYR A 723 22.89 -39.20 -39.17
C TYR A 723 21.55 -39.96 -39.25
N GLU A 724 21.61 -41.26 -39.53
CA GLU A 724 20.48 -42.18 -39.29
C GLU A 724 20.83 -43.15 -38.17
N SER A 725 20.82 -42.62 -36.94
CA SER A 725 20.56 -43.39 -35.72
C SER A 725 20.12 -42.44 -34.60
N ASP A 726 19.10 -41.63 -34.84
CA ASP A 726 18.48 -40.85 -33.77
C ASP A 726 17.00 -41.21 -33.70
N ASP A 727 16.69 -42.15 -32.81
CA ASP A 727 15.33 -42.50 -32.37
C ASP A 727 14.49 -41.25 -32.01
N VAL A 728 15.16 -40.15 -31.69
CA VAL A 728 14.60 -38.82 -31.41
C VAL A 728 13.82 -38.23 -32.60
N LEU A 729 14.28 -38.41 -33.85
CA LEU A 729 13.58 -37.88 -35.04
C LEU A 729 12.31 -38.68 -35.38
N ARG A 730 12.32 -39.99 -35.11
CA ARG A 730 11.15 -40.85 -35.24
C ARG A 730 10.12 -40.54 -34.16
N GLU A 731 10.56 -40.31 -32.92
CA GLU A 731 9.68 -39.92 -31.82
C GLU A 731 9.05 -38.54 -32.07
N SER A 732 9.82 -37.60 -32.64
CA SER A 732 9.32 -36.26 -33.00
C SER A 732 8.22 -36.31 -34.06
N ARG A 733 8.37 -37.14 -35.11
CA ARG A 733 7.32 -37.33 -36.13
C ARG A 733 6.07 -37.99 -35.54
N ASN A 734 6.22 -38.93 -34.62
CA ASN A 734 5.11 -39.58 -33.93
C ASN A 734 4.38 -38.63 -32.96
N GLN A 735 5.10 -37.71 -32.30
CA GLN A 735 4.50 -36.67 -31.46
C GLN A 735 3.68 -35.68 -32.28
N ILE A 736 4.19 -35.24 -33.44
CA ILE A 736 3.44 -34.34 -34.33
C ILE A 736 2.14 -34.99 -34.81
N ALA A 737 2.18 -36.26 -35.23
CA ALA A 737 0.98 -36.99 -35.64
C ALA A 737 -0.05 -37.16 -34.49
N ARG A 738 0.40 -37.30 -33.24
CA ARG A 738 -0.48 -37.38 -32.06
C ARG A 738 -1.13 -36.04 -31.73
N VAL A 739 -0.38 -34.94 -31.87
CA VAL A 739 -0.89 -33.57 -31.68
C VAL A 739 -1.92 -33.24 -32.75
N ASP A 740 -1.67 -33.60 -34.01
CA ASP A 740 -2.65 -33.38 -35.09
C ASP A 740 -3.94 -34.20 -34.86
N GLN A 741 -3.82 -35.45 -34.39
CA GLN A 741 -4.98 -36.27 -34.05
C GLN A 741 -5.77 -35.73 -32.83
N ALA A 742 -5.10 -35.12 -31.85
CA ALA A 742 -5.75 -34.46 -30.73
C ALA A 742 -6.47 -33.18 -31.17
N ASN A 743 -5.86 -32.39 -32.06
CA ASN A 743 -6.45 -31.20 -32.64
C ASN A 743 -7.70 -31.51 -33.47
N ASP A 744 -7.72 -32.61 -34.22
CA ASP A 744 -8.90 -33.04 -34.96
C ASP A 744 -10.06 -33.43 -34.03
N LYS A 745 -9.78 -34.12 -32.92
CA LYS A 745 -10.80 -34.43 -31.88
C LYS A 745 -11.34 -33.19 -31.19
N ILE A 746 -10.50 -32.18 -30.94
CA ILE A 746 -10.95 -30.90 -30.37
C ILE A 746 -11.86 -30.17 -31.36
N ARG A 747 -11.55 -30.20 -32.65
CA ARG A 747 -12.41 -29.61 -33.70
C ARG A 747 -13.75 -30.32 -33.81
N GLU A 748 -13.77 -31.65 -33.72
CA GLU A 748 -15.01 -32.44 -33.66
C GLU A 748 -15.84 -32.08 -32.42
N TYR A 749 -15.21 -31.92 -31.25
CA TYR A 749 -15.90 -31.53 -30.02
C TYR A 749 -16.50 -30.12 -30.08
N ILE A 750 -15.77 -29.16 -30.66
CA ILE A 750 -16.26 -27.79 -30.88
C ILE A 750 -17.44 -27.79 -31.88
N ALA A 751 -17.37 -28.59 -32.94
CA ALA A 751 -18.46 -28.74 -33.90
C ALA A 751 -19.71 -29.35 -33.24
N ASP A 752 -19.55 -30.35 -32.38
CA ASP A 752 -20.64 -30.95 -31.60
C ASP A 752 -21.27 -29.96 -30.61
N LEU A 753 -20.47 -29.16 -29.90
CA LEU A 753 -20.95 -28.10 -29.01
C LEU A 753 -21.72 -27.01 -29.76
N ARG A 754 -21.24 -26.60 -30.94
CA ARG A 754 -21.97 -25.62 -31.78
C ARG A 754 -23.31 -26.17 -32.23
N ARG A 755 -23.36 -27.41 -32.70
CA ARG A 755 -24.62 -28.08 -33.07
C ARG A 755 -25.59 -28.15 -31.89
N LYS A 756 -25.13 -28.59 -30.72
CA LYS A 756 -25.96 -28.65 -29.50
C LYS A 756 -26.49 -27.27 -29.07
N PHE A 757 -25.68 -26.23 -29.24
CA PHE A 757 -26.09 -24.86 -28.96
C PHE A 757 -27.11 -24.32 -29.98
N GLU A 758 -27.00 -24.71 -31.25
CA GLU A 758 -27.99 -24.41 -32.29
C GLU A 758 -29.31 -25.17 -32.04
N ASP A 759 -29.25 -26.43 -31.63
CA ASP A 759 -30.42 -27.25 -31.26
C ASP A 759 -31.14 -26.67 -30.02
N PHE A 760 -30.40 -26.15 -29.04
CA PHE A 760 -30.93 -25.42 -27.89
C PHE A 760 -31.63 -24.12 -28.31
N ARG A 761 -31.02 -23.35 -29.22
CA ARG A 761 -31.61 -22.14 -29.79
C ARG A 761 -32.88 -22.42 -30.60
N ALA A 762 -32.99 -23.60 -31.21
CA ALA A 762 -34.17 -24.08 -31.92
C ALA A 762 -35.30 -24.59 -30.99
N GLY A 763 -35.15 -24.44 -29.67
CA GLY A 763 -36.23 -24.66 -28.71
C GLY A 763 -36.45 -26.12 -28.29
N GLN A 764 -35.49 -27.02 -28.52
CA GLN A 764 -35.53 -28.36 -27.92
C GLN A 764 -34.75 -28.38 -26.59
N LYS A 765 -35.38 -28.97 -25.55
CA LYS A 765 -34.83 -29.05 -24.19
C LYS A 765 -33.53 -29.89 -24.17
N TRP A 766 -32.52 -29.34 -23.51
CA TRP A 766 -31.22 -29.95 -23.25
C TRP A 766 -31.37 -31.22 -22.37
N PRO A 767 -30.75 -32.37 -22.71
CA PRO A 767 -30.72 -33.54 -21.82
C PRO A 767 -29.81 -33.33 -20.61
#